data_AF-A0A0G0DEP6-F1
#
_entry.id   AF-A0A0G0DEP6-F1
#
_cell.length_a   1.000
_cell.length_b   1.000
_cell.length_c   1.000
_cell.angle_alpha   90.00
_cell.angle_beta   90.00
_cell.angle_gamma   90.00
#
_symmetry.space_group_name_H-M   'P 1'
#
loop_
_entity.id
_entity.type
_entity.pdbx_description
1 polymer ?
#
loop_
_entity_poly.entity_id
_entity_poly.type
_entity_poly.pdbx_seq_one_letter_code
_entity_poly.pdbx_strand_id
1 'polypeptide(L)'
;MSSKFFKKFYKTLFLLSVLLTVFFVYPNFSQAATRTISDAGGNWDDTGTWVEGAVPTAADDVVATATSGSVTIVAGDDAFVRSIVLTGYTGTLSHNLATTLFIGDGTAGASNNALIFPTSGWTYTLGSTTTAAIDFVSTSTTQQNVNFGGKSAGSVNFNGVGGSWKLTGAMATGSAATVTLTNGSLDTNGQLLTIGRFNSDNSNTRSLTLGGLSSITLAGTSTAWDIDTTTGLTFDGGNTSITASASGITFGGGGLTYGTVAITGAGTSTINGANTFGTLTRTGTATKTNRLTLGANQVVSSGFNLNGNSATNRLLVKSNTLGTPRTITNNALITSITNADFQDITGAGTASWDISAATGNSGDAGGNSSITFTTAATQTWNGTSGGNWSANAWTSRVPLPQDDVVINAAFSASQTVTADMPRLGKSISFADATGTPTFDISSISNTIYGSLTLISGMNLTVSTTLVFEGRSSFTLTSATKAFDGINVQMYGGTLTLQDNLTLGSSDILSFQNGTFDANGKDLSIGLFTSDNSNTRTITMGAGTWTLTGNNTNIWDFTATTGLTFNRGNAIIVNYSGATGTRSIEPGFLAEASAPSFNITAGTDTVLVYGAFLNLDFTGFSGTLADWPRTIYGNLIIASGMTITATSQVTTFAATSGTKTITSNGVTLDFPIT
;
A
#
# COMPACT_ATOMS: atom_id res chain seq x y z
N MET A 1 35.16 -78.61 -12.95
CA MET A 1 34.61 -77.54 -12.08
C MET A 1 33.97 -76.48 -12.97
N SER A 2 32.66 -76.25 -12.84
CA SER A 2 31.88 -75.50 -13.85
C SER A 2 32.00 -73.98 -13.68
N SER A 3 31.92 -73.27 -14.81
CA SER A 3 32.01 -71.79 -14.90
C SER A 3 30.96 -71.04 -14.06
N LYS A 4 29.95 -71.75 -13.54
CA LYS A 4 28.98 -71.22 -12.57
C LYS A 4 29.61 -70.93 -11.20
N PHE A 5 30.64 -71.67 -10.77
CA PHE A 5 31.33 -71.42 -9.49
C PHE A 5 32.20 -70.16 -9.56
N PHE A 6 32.90 -69.95 -10.68
CA PHE A 6 33.76 -68.77 -10.90
C PHE A 6 32.97 -67.46 -11.02
N LYS A 7 31.81 -67.47 -11.70
CA LYS A 7 30.94 -66.28 -11.80
C LYS A 7 30.27 -65.90 -10.48
N LYS A 8 29.98 -66.86 -9.60
CA LYS A 8 29.39 -66.60 -8.28
C LYS A 8 30.45 -66.05 -7.32
N PHE A 9 31.67 -66.57 -7.37
CA PHE A 9 32.80 -66.08 -6.57
C PHE A 9 33.20 -64.64 -6.95
N TYR A 10 33.24 -64.31 -8.25
CA TYR A 10 33.53 -62.95 -8.71
C TYR A 10 32.40 -61.95 -8.40
N LYS A 11 31.13 -62.34 -8.47
CA LYS A 11 30.02 -61.45 -8.09
C LYS A 11 30.01 -61.16 -6.59
N THR A 12 30.33 -62.14 -5.74
CA THR A 12 30.42 -61.93 -4.29
C THR A 12 31.65 -61.13 -3.90
N LEU A 13 32.80 -61.34 -4.57
CA LEU A 13 34.01 -60.55 -4.33
C LEU A 13 33.89 -59.11 -4.86
N PHE A 14 33.20 -58.90 -5.98
CA PHE A 14 32.90 -57.58 -6.53
C PHE A 14 31.88 -56.84 -5.66
N LEU A 15 30.80 -57.49 -5.21
CA LEU A 15 29.87 -56.88 -4.24
C LEU A 15 30.55 -56.57 -2.90
N LEU A 16 31.45 -57.42 -2.41
CA LEU A 16 32.20 -57.14 -1.18
C LEU A 16 33.20 -55.99 -1.40
N SER A 17 33.84 -55.89 -2.57
CA SER A 17 34.75 -54.78 -2.89
C SER A 17 34.02 -53.45 -3.10
N VAL A 18 32.81 -53.46 -3.66
CA VAL A 18 31.95 -52.29 -3.86
C VAL A 18 31.29 -51.89 -2.53
N LEU A 19 30.87 -52.84 -1.70
CA LEU A 19 30.37 -52.54 -0.35
C LEU A 19 31.49 -52.01 0.56
N LEU A 20 32.73 -52.50 0.42
CA LEU A 20 33.89 -52.03 1.17
C LEU A 20 34.43 -50.69 0.64
N THR A 21 34.38 -50.41 -0.67
CA THR A 21 34.75 -49.08 -1.20
C THR A 21 33.66 -48.03 -0.96
N VAL A 22 32.37 -48.40 -0.95
CA VAL A 22 31.29 -47.48 -0.56
C VAL A 22 31.29 -47.23 0.96
N PHE A 23 31.83 -48.15 1.79
CA PHE A 23 32.09 -47.92 3.22
C PHE A 23 33.40 -47.16 3.52
N PHE A 24 34.30 -46.97 2.55
CA PHE A 24 35.57 -46.24 2.73
C PHE A 24 35.64 -44.91 1.97
N VAL A 25 34.68 -44.63 1.08
CA VAL A 25 34.39 -43.27 0.60
C VAL A 25 33.21 -42.73 1.41
N TYR A 26 33.32 -42.78 2.73
CA TYR A 26 32.66 -41.75 3.53
C TYR A 26 33.36 -40.44 3.16
N PRO A 27 32.66 -39.32 2.87
CA PRO A 27 33.28 -38.04 3.20
C PRO A 27 33.77 -38.22 4.63
N ASN A 28 35.04 -37.93 4.94
CA ASN A 28 35.49 -37.94 6.33
C ASN A 28 34.37 -37.28 7.13
N PHE A 29 33.64 -38.06 7.93
CA PHE A 29 32.84 -37.48 8.99
C PHE A 29 33.92 -36.93 9.89
N SER A 30 34.37 -35.70 9.57
CA SER A 30 35.19 -34.91 10.45
C SER A 30 34.41 -34.94 11.74
N GLN A 31 34.92 -35.68 12.72
CA GLN A 31 34.34 -35.64 14.06
C GLN A 31 34.24 -34.17 14.42
N ALA A 32 33.10 -33.79 14.99
CA ALA A 32 32.88 -32.42 15.45
C ALA A 32 34.13 -31.96 16.21
N ALA A 33 34.84 -30.98 15.64
CA ALA A 33 36.05 -30.45 16.23
C ALA A 33 35.75 -29.08 16.81
N THR A 34 36.38 -28.78 17.93
CA THR A 34 36.33 -27.44 18.50
C THR A 34 37.27 -26.51 17.73
N ARG A 35 36.67 -25.43 17.21
CA ARG A 35 37.19 -24.20 16.60
C ARG A 35 37.63 -23.12 17.58
N THR A 36 38.83 -23.11 18.13
CA THR A 36 39.20 -22.04 19.09
C THR A 36 39.80 -20.84 18.37
N ILE A 37 39.25 -19.63 18.59
CA ILE A 37 39.85 -18.38 18.07
C ILE A 37 41.24 -18.18 18.69
N SER A 38 42.27 -18.01 17.85
CA SER A 38 43.65 -17.78 18.27
C SER A 38 43.84 -16.40 18.92
N ASP A 39 44.87 -16.23 19.75
CA ASP A 39 45.20 -14.94 20.37
C ASP A 39 45.55 -13.86 19.32
N ALA A 40 45.96 -14.26 18.11
CA ALA A 40 46.25 -13.34 17.01
C ALA A 40 44.96 -12.79 16.37
N GLY A 41 43.88 -13.59 16.36
CA GLY A 41 42.71 -13.29 15.54
C GLY A 41 43.03 -13.31 14.03
N GLY A 42 42.20 -12.66 13.23
CA GLY A 42 42.36 -12.59 11.77
C GLY A 42 41.06 -12.68 11.00
N ASN A 43 41.14 -13.06 9.72
CA ASN A 43 39.94 -13.31 8.92
C ASN A 43 39.41 -14.73 9.16
N TRP A 44 38.09 -14.91 9.06
CA TRP A 44 37.44 -16.19 9.35
C TRP A 44 38.00 -17.35 8.52
N ASP A 45 38.32 -17.09 7.25
CA ASP A 45 38.86 -17.99 6.23
C ASP A 45 40.38 -18.23 6.34
N ASP A 46 41.08 -17.53 7.24
CA ASP A 46 42.50 -17.74 7.49
C ASP A 46 42.72 -18.86 8.51
N THR A 47 43.58 -19.84 8.18
CA THR A 47 43.94 -20.92 9.12
C THR A 47 44.63 -20.40 10.38
N GLY A 48 45.34 -19.26 10.31
CA GLY A 48 46.01 -18.63 11.45
C GLY A 48 45.06 -18.00 12.48
N THR A 49 43.79 -17.79 12.12
CA THR A 49 42.75 -17.30 13.03
C THR A 49 42.33 -18.36 14.05
N TRP A 50 42.69 -19.63 13.83
CA TRP A 50 42.22 -20.78 14.62
C TRP A 50 43.40 -21.50 15.27
N VAL A 51 43.30 -21.80 16.57
CA VAL A 51 44.37 -22.49 17.34
C VAL A 51 44.70 -23.84 16.73
N GLU A 52 43.69 -24.53 16.21
CA GLU A 52 43.78 -25.85 15.59
C GLU A 52 44.36 -25.80 14.16
N GLY A 53 44.67 -24.61 13.63
CA GLY A 53 45.28 -24.42 12.31
C GLY A 53 44.37 -24.78 11.13
N ALA A 54 43.06 -24.77 11.34
CA ALA A 54 42.06 -25.13 10.34
C ALA A 54 40.85 -24.19 10.42
N VAL A 55 40.33 -23.79 9.26
CA VAL A 55 39.11 -22.98 9.13
C VAL A 55 37.89 -23.81 9.55
N PRO A 56 36.93 -23.24 10.30
CA PRO A 56 35.68 -23.92 10.65
C PRO A 56 34.89 -24.35 9.43
N THR A 57 34.30 -25.53 9.55
CA THR A 57 33.31 -26.06 8.62
C THR A 57 31.96 -26.19 9.30
N ALA A 58 30.90 -26.50 8.55
CA ALA A 58 29.55 -26.75 9.10
C ALA A 58 29.51 -27.85 10.19
N ALA A 59 30.54 -28.68 10.30
CA ALA A 59 30.64 -29.72 11.31
C ALA A 59 31.36 -29.27 12.61
N ASP A 60 32.00 -28.10 12.64
CA ASP A 60 32.86 -27.67 13.74
C ASP A 60 32.13 -26.72 14.72
N ASP A 61 32.48 -26.78 16.01
CA ASP A 61 31.97 -25.87 17.05
C ASP A 61 32.98 -24.76 17.33
N VAL A 62 32.65 -23.51 17.02
CA VAL A 62 33.53 -22.36 17.27
C VAL A 62 33.39 -21.86 18.71
N VAL A 63 34.53 -21.70 19.38
CA VAL A 63 34.64 -21.19 20.75
C VAL A 63 35.72 -20.11 20.86
N ALA A 64 35.70 -19.36 21.95
CA ALA A 64 36.72 -18.36 22.25
C ALA A 64 37.03 -18.31 23.74
N THR A 65 38.20 -17.76 24.06
CA THR A 65 38.62 -17.48 25.44
C THR A 65 38.72 -15.96 25.65
N ALA A 66 39.07 -15.54 26.87
CA ALA A 66 39.31 -14.13 27.17
C ALA A 66 40.55 -13.55 26.48
N THR A 67 41.47 -14.39 25.97
CA THR A 67 42.71 -13.97 25.29
C THR A 67 42.60 -14.01 23.76
N SER A 68 41.57 -14.67 23.22
CA SER A 68 41.31 -14.73 21.78
C SER A 68 41.30 -13.34 21.14
N GLY A 69 41.97 -13.21 19.99
CA GLY A 69 42.07 -11.98 19.21
C GLY A 69 40.80 -11.67 18.40
N SER A 70 40.77 -10.50 17.75
CA SER A 70 39.63 -10.06 16.94
C SER A 70 39.47 -10.86 15.65
N VAL A 71 38.24 -11.19 15.28
CA VAL A 71 37.91 -11.95 14.06
C VAL A 71 37.06 -11.13 13.10
N THR A 72 37.38 -11.19 11.81
CA THR A 72 36.56 -10.62 10.74
C THR A 72 35.95 -11.72 9.87
N ILE A 73 34.61 -11.76 9.80
CA ILE A 73 33.87 -12.55 8.82
C ILE A 73 33.93 -11.77 7.50
N VAL A 74 34.65 -12.32 6.52
CA VAL A 74 35.03 -11.63 5.26
C VAL A 74 34.05 -11.89 4.12
N ALA A 75 34.04 -11.01 3.12
CA ALA A 75 33.14 -11.07 1.98
C ALA A 75 33.71 -11.98 0.87
N GLY A 76 32.85 -12.80 0.26
CA GLY A 76 33.19 -13.65 -0.89
C GLY A 76 33.31 -15.14 -0.58
N ASP A 77 33.42 -15.50 0.69
CA ASP A 77 33.42 -16.88 1.18
C ASP A 77 32.35 -17.03 2.28
N ASP A 78 31.43 -17.98 2.10
CA ASP A 78 30.38 -18.28 3.08
C ASP A 78 31.03 -18.87 4.36
N ALA A 79 30.79 -18.24 5.51
CA ALA A 79 31.32 -18.71 6.79
C ALA A 79 30.41 -19.81 7.35
N PHE A 80 30.88 -21.07 7.37
CA PHE A 80 30.10 -22.21 7.87
C PHE A 80 30.58 -22.71 9.22
N VAL A 81 29.64 -23.03 10.10
CA VAL A 81 29.92 -23.59 11.43
C VAL A 81 28.73 -24.41 11.94
N ARG A 82 28.95 -25.38 12.84
CA ARG A 82 27.86 -26.06 13.56
C ARG A 82 27.25 -25.15 14.61
N SER A 83 28.09 -24.57 15.47
CA SER A 83 27.70 -23.64 16.51
C SER A 83 28.78 -22.61 16.82
N ILE A 84 28.37 -21.47 17.38
CA ILE A 84 29.28 -20.44 17.89
C ILE A 84 28.98 -20.20 19.37
N VAL A 85 29.95 -20.44 20.23
CA VAL A 85 29.86 -20.23 21.68
C VAL A 85 31.03 -19.39 22.15
N LEU A 86 30.85 -18.08 22.18
CA LEU A 86 31.90 -17.10 22.50
C LEU A 86 31.93 -16.73 23.99
N THR A 87 31.56 -17.65 24.89
CA THR A 87 31.51 -17.37 26.33
C THR A 87 32.87 -16.89 26.85
N GLY A 88 32.92 -15.66 27.41
CA GLY A 88 34.15 -15.08 27.96
C GLY A 88 35.03 -14.36 26.94
N TYR A 89 34.64 -14.30 25.67
CA TYR A 89 35.33 -13.53 24.63
C TYR A 89 35.26 -12.02 24.92
N THR A 90 36.38 -11.32 24.74
CA THR A 90 36.49 -9.87 24.96
C THR A 90 36.88 -9.08 23.70
N GLY A 91 37.21 -9.79 22.61
CA GLY A 91 37.65 -9.20 21.35
C GLY A 91 36.52 -8.60 20.52
N THR A 92 36.85 -8.28 19.27
CA THR A 92 35.89 -7.79 18.28
C THR A 92 35.54 -8.89 17.29
N LEU A 93 34.25 -9.10 17.02
CA LEU A 93 33.78 -9.84 15.86
C LEU A 93 33.24 -8.82 14.84
N SER A 94 33.90 -8.72 13.69
CA SER A 94 33.50 -7.86 12.58
C SER A 94 32.82 -8.67 11.50
N HIS A 95 31.61 -8.31 11.12
CA HIS A 95 30.83 -9.01 10.10
C HIS A 95 30.71 -8.10 8.88
N ASN A 96 31.44 -8.41 7.80
CA ASN A 96 31.49 -7.54 6.63
C ASN A 96 30.13 -7.44 5.90
N LEU A 97 29.99 -6.39 5.12
CA LEU A 97 28.85 -6.23 4.21
C LEU A 97 28.82 -7.36 3.18
N ALA A 98 27.62 -7.73 2.70
CA ALA A 98 27.43 -8.77 1.69
C ALA A 98 28.07 -10.12 2.06
N THR A 99 27.96 -10.50 3.32
CA THR A 99 28.52 -11.73 3.90
C THR A 99 27.44 -12.43 4.72
N THR A 100 27.36 -13.76 4.60
CA THR A 100 26.43 -14.57 5.39
C THR A 100 27.18 -15.56 6.25
N LEU A 101 26.83 -15.60 7.53
CA LEU A 101 27.30 -16.59 8.49
C LEU A 101 26.25 -17.71 8.62
N PHE A 102 26.63 -18.91 8.20
CA PHE A 102 25.77 -20.11 8.24
C PHE A 102 26.05 -20.94 9.48
N ILE A 103 25.01 -21.13 10.31
CA ILE A 103 25.09 -21.85 11.58
C ILE A 103 24.19 -23.09 11.56
N GLY A 104 24.81 -24.26 11.64
CA GLY A 104 24.15 -25.53 11.89
C GLY A 104 24.41 -26.62 10.85
N ASP A 105 24.19 -27.86 11.26
CA ASP A 105 24.16 -29.04 10.41
C ASP A 105 23.03 -30.01 10.85
N GLY A 106 23.15 -31.30 10.56
CA GLY A 106 22.18 -32.32 11.01
C GLY A 106 22.21 -32.63 12.52
N THR A 107 23.08 -32.00 13.29
CA THR A 107 23.35 -32.28 14.70
C THR A 107 23.36 -30.98 15.50
N ALA A 108 22.76 -30.99 16.68
CA ALA A 108 22.83 -29.84 17.57
C ALA A 108 24.28 -29.59 18.05
N GLY A 109 24.67 -28.32 18.16
CA GLY A 109 25.93 -27.95 18.78
C GLY A 109 26.00 -28.37 20.26
N ALA A 110 27.20 -28.32 20.84
CA ALA A 110 27.40 -28.67 22.25
C ALA A 110 26.43 -27.92 23.19
N SER A 111 25.85 -28.64 24.15
CA SER A 111 24.80 -28.13 25.05
C SER A 111 23.55 -27.58 24.33
N ASN A 112 23.31 -28.06 23.11
CA ASN A 112 22.27 -27.58 22.20
C ASN A 112 22.41 -26.09 21.86
N ASN A 113 23.62 -25.55 21.83
CA ASN A 113 23.83 -24.16 21.45
C ASN A 113 24.01 -24.05 19.94
N ALA A 114 23.29 -23.13 19.30
CA ALA A 114 23.58 -22.72 17.92
C ALA A 114 24.42 -21.43 17.94
N LEU A 115 24.01 -20.44 18.74
CA LEU A 115 24.71 -19.16 18.87
C LEU A 115 24.63 -18.67 20.31
N ILE A 116 25.77 -18.47 20.96
CA ILE A 116 25.87 -17.86 22.29
C ILE A 116 26.95 -16.77 22.24
N PHE A 117 26.49 -15.52 22.22
CA PHE A 117 27.35 -14.36 22.38
C PHE A 117 27.48 -13.92 23.84
N PRO A 118 28.64 -13.36 24.25
CA PRO A 118 28.80 -12.78 25.57
C PRO A 118 27.80 -11.65 25.82
N THR A 119 27.40 -11.48 27.07
CA THR A 119 26.44 -10.44 27.47
C THR A 119 27.09 -9.06 27.67
N SER A 120 28.42 -9.00 27.82
CA SER A 120 29.17 -7.75 28.00
C SER A 120 30.65 -7.94 27.66
N GLY A 121 31.42 -6.84 27.63
CA GLY A 121 32.88 -6.89 27.54
C GLY A 121 33.48 -7.18 26.16
N TRP A 122 32.67 -7.23 25.10
CA TRP A 122 33.10 -7.52 23.73
C TRP A 122 32.40 -6.61 22.69
N THR A 123 32.88 -6.64 21.45
CA THR A 123 32.35 -5.81 20.36
C THR A 123 31.86 -6.67 19.19
N TYR A 124 30.66 -6.38 18.69
CA TYR A 124 30.14 -6.91 17.44
C TYR A 124 29.89 -5.75 16.48
N THR A 125 30.49 -5.78 15.29
CA THR A 125 30.34 -4.74 14.28
C THR A 125 29.74 -5.32 13.01
N LEU A 126 28.79 -4.59 12.40
CA LEU A 126 28.14 -4.96 11.16
C LEU A 126 28.58 -4.02 10.05
N GLY A 127 29.03 -4.56 8.93
CA GLY A 127 29.27 -3.81 7.70
C GLY A 127 27.96 -3.40 7.00
N SER A 128 26.85 -4.10 7.29
CA SER A 128 25.52 -3.76 6.80
C SER A 128 24.44 -4.38 7.69
N THR A 129 23.35 -3.67 7.95
CA THR A 129 22.21 -4.22 8.70
C THR A 129 21.39 -5.22 7.88
N THR A 130 21.48 -5.20 6.55
CA THR A 130 20.66 -6.07 5.68
C THR A 130 21.46 -7.22 5.07
N THR A 131 22.77 -7.04 4.89
CA THR A 131 23.62 -7.97 4.12
C THR A 131 24.78 -8.57 4.91
N ALA A 132 24.97 -8.20 6.18
CA ALA A 132 25.81 -8.96 7.12
C ALA A 132 24.88 -9.93 7.87
N ALA A 133 24.49 -11.02 7.21
CA ALA A 133 23.36 -11.86 7.59
C ALA A 133 23.78 -13.10 8.38
N ILE A 134 22.89 -13.61 9.24
CA ILE A 134 23.08 -14.88 9.95
C ILE A 134 21.99 -15.86 9.50
N ASP A 135 22.39 -17.00 8.95
CA ASP A 135 21.51 -18.06 8.48
C ASP A 135 21.62 -19.30 9.38
N PHE A 136 20.60 -19.53 10.18
CA PHE A 136 20.45 -20.77 10.94
C PHE A 136 19.89 -21.87 10.02
N VAL A 137 20.75 -22.81 9.64
CA VAL A 137 20.47 -23.86 8.63
C VAL A 137 20.39 -25.27 9.21
N SER A 138 20.61 -25.42 10.52
CA SER A 138 20.54 -26.72 11.21
C SER A 138 19.25 -27.49 10.90
N THR A 139 19.37 -28.76 10.51
CA THR A 139 18.24 -29.69 10.34
C THR A 139 17.99 -30.57 11.57
N SER A 140 18.79 -30.41 12.64
CA SER A 140 18.55 -31.06 13.92
C SER A 140 17.20 -30.65 14.54
N THR A 141 16.40 -31.64 14.91
CA THR A 141 15.11 -31.46 15.59
C THR A 141 15.24 -31.12 17.08
N THR A 142 16.43 -31.33 17.65
CA THR A 142 16.75 -30.87 19.01
C THR A 142 16.68 -29.35 19.06
N GLN A 143 15.90 -28.81 20.01
CA GLN A 143 15.75 -27.37 20.19
C GLN A 143 17.07 -26.73 20.62
N GLN A 144 17.57 -25.80 19.81
CA GLN A 144 18.86 -25.14 20.00
C GLN A 144 18.74 -23.72 20.55
N ASN A 145 19.63 -23.36 21.47
CA ASN A 145 19.68 -22.03 22.07
C ASN A 145 20.33 -21.02 21.13
N VAL A 146 19.70 -19.85 21.03
CA VAL A 146 20.19 -18.67 20.32
C VAL A 146 20.20 -17.49 21.28
N ASN A 147 21.35 -16.84 21.47
CA ASN A 147 21.53 -15.67 22.30
C ASN A 147 22.49 -14.68 21.64
N PHE A 148 22.00 -13.50 21.31
CA PHE A 148 22.79 -12.43 20.69
C PHE A 148 23.57 -11.58 21.70
N GLY A 149 23.51 -11.89 23.00
CA GLY A 149 24.33 -11.22 24.02
C GLY A 149 24.04 -9.72 24.14
N GLY A 150 22.83 -9.28 23.77
CA GLY A 150 22.43 -7.88 23.73
C GLY A 150 22.99 -7.07 22.55
N LYS A 151 23.65 -7.71 21.58
CA LYS A 151 24.10 -7.05 20.34
C LYS A 151 23.02 -7.09 19.26
N SER A 152 22.99 -6.06 18.42
CA SER A 152 22.15 -6.07 17.22
C SER A 152 22.76 -6.94 16.14
N ALA A 153 21.96 -7.80 15.53
CA ALA A 153 22.31 -8.55 14.33
C ALA A 153 21.93 -7.80 13.06
N GLY A 154 22.50 -8.22 11.93
CA GLY A 154 21.95 -7.89 10.62
C GLY A 154 20.66 -8.68 10.35
N SER A 155 20.36 -8.97 9.09
CA SER A 155 19.26 -9.89 8.76
C SER A 155 19.54 -11.27 9.37
N VAL A 156 18.49 -11.95 9.83
CA VAL A 156 18.61 -13.28 10.43
C VAL A 156 17.58 -14.21 9.80
N ASN A 157 18.02 -15.35 9.29
CA ASN A 157 17.14 -16.33 8.66
C ASN A 157 17.18 -17.65 9.42
N PHE A 158 16.01 -18.24 9.68
CA PHE A 158 15.83 -19.59 10.19
C PHE A 158 15.32 -20.47 9.05
N ASN A 159 16.16 -21.37 8.53
CA ASN A 159 15.93 -22.04 7.25
C ASN A 159 16.33 -23.54 7.23
N GLY A 160 16.51 -24.16 8.38
CA GLY A 160 16.72 -25.60 8.47
C GLY A 160 15.42 -26.40 8.46
N VAL A 161 15.24 -27.31 7.51
CA VAL A 161 14.09 -28.23 7.47
C VAL A 161 14.15 -29.17 8.68
N GLY A 162 13.11 -29.15 9.51
CA GLY A 162 13.09 -29.88 10.78
C GLY A 162 13.92 -29.24 11.90
N GLY A 163 14.65 -28.16 11.60
CA GLY A 163 15.41 -27.38 12.57
C GLY A 163 14.53 -26.81 13.67
N SER A 164 15.09 -26.66 14.87
CA SER A 164 14.38 -26.13 16.03
C SER A 164 15.27 -25.18 16.83
N TRP A 165 14.83 -23.93 17.01
CA TRP A 165 15.56 -22.88 17.71
C TRP A 165 14.72 -22.23 18.80
N LYS A 166 15.39 -21.80 19.86
CA LYS A 166 14.81 -21.05 20.96
C LYS A 166 15.68 -19.85 21.32
N LEU A 167 15.06 -18.68 21.41
CA LEU A 167 15.74 -17.50 21.93
C LEU A 167 15.93 -17.62 23.45
N THR A 168 17.17 -17.45 23.90
CA THR A 168 17.54 -17.47 25.34
C THR A 168 17.99 -16.10 25.85
N GLY A 169 18.01 -15.11 24.98
CA GLY A 169 18.21 -13.70 25.31
C GLY A 169 17.46 -12.81 24.31
N ALA A 170 17.46 -11.51 24.57
CA ALA A 170 16.86 -10.52 23.69
C ALA A 170 17.52 -10.53 22.30
N MET A 171 16.72 -10.23 21.28
CA MET A 171 17.17 -10.10 19.89
C MET A 171 16.91 -8.67 19.41
N ALA A 172 17.90 -8.07 18.76
CA ALA A 172 17.75 -6.78 18.10
C ALA A 172 18.28 -6.83 16.67
N THR A 173 17.63 -6.13 15.75
CA THR A 173 18.14 -5.88 14.39
C THR A 173 17.91 -4.42 13.98
N GLY A 174 18.56 -3.98 12.90
CA GLY A 174 18.31 -2.65 12.34
C GLY A 174 16.91 -2.53 11.74
N SER A 175 16.37 -1.30 11.61
CA SER A 175 15.01 -1.06 11.07
C SER A 175 14.81 -1.54 9.63
N ALA A 176 15.89 -1.64 8.84
CA ALA A 176 15.86 -2.18 7.48
C ALA A 176 16.05 -3.70 7.41
N ALA A 177 16.51 -4.32 8.50
CA ALA A 177 16.82 -5.75 8.56
C ALA A 177 15.55 -6.59 8.74
N THR A 178 15.59 -7.81 8.21
CA THR A 178 14.48 -8.76 8.31
C THR A 178 14.89 -9.98 9.12
N VAL A 179 14.03 -10.41 10.04
CA VAL A 179 14.07 -11.74 10.63
C VAL A 179 13.13 -12.64 9.84
N THR A 180 13.65 -13.70 9.23
CA THR A 180 12.88 -14.59 8.36
C THR A 180 12.78 -15.98 8.95
N LEU A 181 11.57 -16.54 9.04
CA LEU A 181 11.35 -17.97 9.27
C LEU A 181 10.90 -18.63 7.97
N THR A 182 11.80 -19.40 7.36
CA THR A 182 11.59 -20.07 6.08
C THR A 182 11.27 -21.56 6.25
N ASN A 183 11.92 -22.23 7.21
CA ASN A 183 11.71 -23.64 7.54
C ASN A 183 11.96 -23.88 9.04
N GLY A 184 11.38 -24.95 9.59
CA GLY A 184 11.64 -25.37 10.97
C GLY A 184 10.87 -24.57 12.02
N SER A 185 11.28 -24.67 13.28
CA SER A 185 10.57 -24.13 14.43
C SER A 185 11.37 -23.01 15.11
N LEU A 186 10.77 -21.84 15.29
CA LEU A 186 11.31 -20.74 16.08
C LEU A 186 10.41 -20.50 17.31
N ASP A 187 11.01 -20.65 18.49
CA ASP A 187 10.41 -20.28 19.77
C ASP A 187 11.08 -19.02 20.32
N THR A 188 10.34 -17.91 20.43
CA THR A 188 10.87 -16.68 21.01
C THR A 188 11.00 -16.76 22.52
N ASN A 189 10.38 -17.75 23.17
CA ASN A 189 10.54 -18.07 24.59
C ASN A 189 10.42 -16.85 25.51
N GLY A 190 9.42 -16.01 25.22
CA GLY A 190 9.10 -14.81 26.00
C GLY A 190 10.15 -13.70 25.94
N GLN A 191 11.17 -13.80 25.08
CA GLN A 191 12.22 -12.79 24.99
C GLN A 191 11.73 -11.50 24.33
N LEU A 192 12.45 -10.40 24.60
CA LEU A 192 12.26 -9.13 23.92
C LEU A 192 12.87 -9.18 22.52
N LEU A 193 12.07 -8.85 21.51
CA LEU A 193 12.52 -8.69 20.13
C LEU A 193 12.35 -7.23 19.73
N THR A 194 13.43 -6.57 19.32
CA THR A 194 13.39 -5.23 18.70
C THR A 194 13.95 -5.33 17.29
N ILE A 195 13.07 -5.59 16.33
CA ILE A 195 13.47 -5.98 14.97
C ILE A 195 12.91 -4.99 13.94
N GLY A 196 13.57 -4.90 12.79
CA GLY A 196 13.04 -4.14 11.65
C GLY A 196 11.75 -4.76 11.15
N ARG A 197 11.85 -5.98 10.60
CA ARG A 197 10.72 -6.71 10.03
C ARG A 197 10.75 -8.17 10.45
N PHE A 198 9.58 -8.81 10.45
CA PHE A 198 9.45 -10.25 10.52
C PHE A 198 8.77 -10.78 9.25
N ASN A 199 9.34 -11.81 8.65
CA ASN A 199 8.79 -12.46 7.45
C ASN A 199 8.68 -13.98 7.64
N SER A 200 7.52 -14.53 7.33
CA SER A 200 7.26 -15.95 7.19
C SER A 200 6.16 -16.21 6.15
N ASP A 201 6.07 -15.38 5.12
CA ASP A 201 5.12 -15.50 4.02
C ASP A 201 5.62 -16.54 2.99
N ASN A 202 5.31 -17.81 3.24
CA ASN A 202 5.62 -18.93 2.35
C ASN A 202 4.75 -20.15 2.66
N SER A 203 4.92 -21.23 1.89
CA SER A 203 4.14 -22.48 2.04
C SER A 203 4.93 -23.63 2.67
N ASN A 204 6.12 -23.38 3.22
CA ASN A 204 6.97 -24.43 3.79
C ASN A 204 6.46 -24.87 5.17
N THR A 205 6.88 -26.06 5.61
CA THR A 205 6.62 -26.53 6.97
C THR A 205 7.43 -25.75 7.99
N ARG A 206 6.74 -25.01 8.85
CA ARG A 206 7.35 -24.15 9.87
C ARG A 206 6.48 -24.00 11.09
N SER A 207 7.10 -23.70 12.23
CA SER A 207 6.39 -23.37 13.46
C SER A 207 6.95 -22.09 14.08
N LEU A 208 6.06 -21.18 14.46
CA LEU A 208 6.41 -19.96 15.16
C LEU A 208 5.65 -19.90 16.48
N THR A 209 6.40 -20.02 17.57
CA THR A 209 5.88 -19.88 18.92
C THR A 209 6.37 -18.55 19.48
N LEU A 210 5.44 -17.62 19.67
CA LEU A 210 5.70 -16.34 20.27
C LEU A 210 5.42 -16.45 21.77
N GLY A 211 6.28 -17.17 22.50
CA GLY A 211 6.04 -17.62 23.88
C GLY A 211 5.41 -16.54 24.77
N GLY A 212 4.47 -16.94 25.64
CA GLY A 212 3.33 -16.15 26.14
C GLY A 212 3.54 -14.86 26.93
N LEU A 213 4.70 -14.21 26.82
CA LEU A 213 5.00 -12.84 27.27
C LEU A 213 5.95 -12.09 26.31
N SER A 214 6.17 -12.60 25.10
CA SER A 214 7.10 -11.97 24.15
C SER A 214 6.64 -10.56 23.81
N SER A 215 7.53 -9.59 23.99
CA SER A 215 7.34 -8.21 23.53
C SER A 215 8.12 -8.04 22.23
N ILE A 216 7.42 -7.81 21.14
CA ILE A 216 7.98 -7.62 19.81
C ILE A 216 7.77 -6.17 19.41
N THR A 217 8.85 -5.44 19.18
CA THR A 217 8.81 -4.09 18.61
C THR A 217 9.26 -4.17 17.16
N LEU A 218 8.40 -3.70 16.25
CA LEU A 218 8.65 -3.60 14.82
C LEU A 218 9.00 -2.15 14.45
N ALA A 219 10.21 -1.96 13.94
CA ALA A 219 10.76 -0.64 13.59
C ALA A 219 10.88 -0.39 12.08
N GLY A 220 10.58 -1.38 11.24
CA GLY A 220 10.63 -1.29 9.78
C GLY A 220 9.35 -0.69 9.18
N THR A 221 9.50 0.08 8.11
CA THR A 221 8.40 0.60 7.30
C THR A 221 7.90 -0.44 6.29
N SER A 222 6.78 -0.15 5.61
CA SER A 222 6.11 -1.06 4.67
C SER A 222 5.59 -2.32 5.40
N THR A 223 5.68 -3.51 4.81
CA THR A 223 5.28 -4.76 5.48
C THR A 223 6.26 -5.09 6.60
N ALA A 224 5.84 -4.79 7.84
CA ALA A 224 6.67 -4.96 9.03
C ALA A 224 6.47 -6.33 9.67
N TRP A 225 5.27 -6.88 9.55
CA TRP A 225 4.91 -8.23 9.93
C TRP A 225 4.30 -8.90 8.71
N ASP A 226 4.92 -9.94 8.19
CA ASP A 226 4.50 -10.62 6.97
C ASP A 226 4.33 -12.12 7.20
N ILE A 227 3.08 -12.55 7.40
CA ILE A 227 2.68 -13.96 7.51
C ILE A 227 1.36 -14.13 6.74
N ASP A 228 1.21 -13.50 5.57
CA ASP A 228 -0.04 -13.55 4.81
C ASP A 228 -0.37 -14.98 4.33
N THR A 229 0.61 -15.75 3.89
CA THR A 229 0.48 -17.18 3.56
C THR A 229 0.68 -18.04 4.80
N THR A 230 -0.34 -18.79 5.22
CA THR A 230 -0.29 -19.67 6.40
C THR A 230 -0.18 -21.16 6.07
N THR A 231 -0.09 -21.53 4.80
CA THR A 231 0.11 -22.93 4.40
C THR A 231 1.39 -23.48 5.01
N GLY A 232 1.30 -24.61 5.71
CA GLY A 232 2.46 -25.24 6.37
C GLY A 232 2.90 -24.59 7.69
N LEU A 233 2.21 -23.55 8.17
CA LEU A 233 2.53 -22.86 9.42
C LEU A 233 1.76 -23.44 10.61
N THR A 234 2.48 -23.75 11.69
CA THR A 234 1.91 -23.90 13.04
C THR A 234 2.25 -22.67 13.87
N PHE A 235 1.25 -21.89 14.28
CA PHE A 235 1.44 -20.62 14.96
C PHE A 235 0.84 -20.60 16.36
N ASP A 236 1.61 -20.13 17.34
CA ASP A 236 1.15 -19.83 18.69
C ASP A 236 1.52 -18.38 19.04
N GLY A 237 0.56 -17.46 18.86
CA GLY A 237 0.73 -16.04 19.12
C GLY A 237 -0.36 -15.42 20.00
N GLY A 238 -1.23 -16.24 20.62
CA GLY A 238 -2.38 -15.74 21.38
C GLY A 238 -2.03 -14.91 22.61
N ASN A 239 -0.80 -15.06 23.13
CA ASN A 239 -0.34 -14.42 24.37
C ASN A 239 0.85 -13.46 24.12
N THR A 240 0.86 -12.76 23.00
CA THR A 240 1.95 -11.86 22.59
C THR A 240 1.67 -10.40 22.87
N SER A 241 2.71 -9.56 22.82
CA SER A 241 2.57 -8.12 22.64
C SER A 241 3.42 -7.65 21.46
N ILE A 242 2.77 -7.25 20.36
CA ILE A 242 3.43 -6.73 19.17
C ILE A 242 3.14 -5.24 19.07
N THR A 243 4.20 -4.43 19.03
CA THR A 243 4.11 -2.97 18.85
C THR A 243 4.78 -2.58 17.54
N ALA A 244 4.04 -1.97 16.63
CA ALA A 244 4.56 -1.39 15.40
C ALA A 244 4.59 0.14 15.50
N SER A 245 5.79 0.71 15.49
CA SER A 245 6.02 2.15 15.71
C SER A 245 6.47 2.90 14.46
N ALA A 246 6.90 2.20 13.41
CA ALA A 246 7.27 2.80 12.14
C ALA A 246 6.06 3.42 11.42
N SER A 247 6.32 4.40 10.55
CA SER A 247 5.25 5.00 9.74
C SER A 247 4.82 4.08 8.61
N GLY A 248 3.52 4.06 8.31
CA GLY A 248 2.99 3.41 7.11
C GLY A 248 3.07 1.88 7.12
N ILE A 249 3.00 1.24 8.30
CA ILE A 249 3.20 -0.21 8.39
C ILE A 249 2.04 -1.01 7.83
N THR A 250 2.36 -2.13 7.19
CA THR A 250 1.42 -3.21 6.88
C THR A 250 1.68 -4.38 7.83
N PHE A 251 0.61 -4.87 8.42
CA PHE A 251 0.56 -6.08 9.24
C PHE A 251 -0.20 -7.16 8.45
N GLY A 252 0.54 -8.03 7.78
CA GLY A 252 0.04 -9.21 7.08
C GLY A 252 -0.14 -10.37 8.06
N GLY A 253 -1.33 -10.46 8.67
CA GLY A 253 -1.55 -11.33 9.82
C GLY A 253 -1.93 -12.78 9.48
N GLY A 254 -2.22 -13.09 8.21
CA GLY A 254 -2.54 -14.45 7.78
C GLY A 254 -3.88 -15.03 8.26
N GLY A 255 -4.70 -14.22 8.95
CA GLY A 255 -5.94 -14.70 9.57
C GLY A 255 -5.73 -15.49 10.86
N LEU A 256 -4.62 -15.21 11.57
CA LEU A 256 -4.22 -15.91 12.78
C LEU A 256 -4.70 -15.20 14.06
N THR A 257 -4.45 -15.83 15.21
CA THR A 257 -4.78 -15.29 16.53
C THR A 257 -3.56 -14.67 17.19
N TYR A 258 -3.66 -13.38 17.51
CA TYR A 258 -2.63 -12.59 18.18
C TYR A 258 -3.11 -12.13 19.55
N GLY A 259 -2.19 -11.95 20.51
CA GLY A 259 -2.49 -11.33 21.79
C GLY A 259 -2.79 -9.83 21.64
N THR A 260 -1.85 -9.00 22.05
CA THR A 260 -1.92 -7.54 21.86
C THR A 260 -1.18 -7.13 20.58
N VAL A 261 -1.84 -6.35 19.74
CA VAL A 261 -1.21 -5.63 18.61
C VAL A 261 -1.48 -4.13 18.77
N ALA A 262 -0.41 -3.36 18.87
CA ALA A 262 -0.45 -1.91 19.02
C ALA A 262 0.28 -1.21 17.87
N ILE A 263 -0.41 -0.33 17.17
CA ILE A 263 0.14 0.45 16.05
C ILE A 263 0.16 1.92 16.44
N THR A 264 1.36 2.49 16.50
CA THR A 264 1.60 3.85 17.03
C THR A 264 2.26 4.79 16.02
N GLY A 265 2.78 4.25 14.92
CA GLY A 265 3.40 5.05 13.87
C GLY A 265 2.42 5.95 13.11
N ALA A 266 2.97 6.98 12.46
CA ALA A 266 2.21 7.92 11.65
C ALA A 266 1.77 7.32 10.30
N GLY A 267 0.82 7.98 9.64
CA GLY A 267 0.40 7.67 8.28
C GLY A 267 -0.66 6.56 8.19
N THR A 268 -0.71 5.90 7.05
CA THR A 268 -1.68 4.84 6.76
C THR A 268 -1.12 3.51 7.21
N SER A 269 -1.67 2.94 8.28
CA SER A 269 -1.37 1.57 8.69
C SER A 269 -2.40 0.61 8.09
N THR A 270 -1.97 -0.56 7.64
CA THR A 270 -2.84 -1.56 7.02
C THR A 270 -2.79 -2.87 7.80
N ILE A 271 -3.95 -3.49 8.02
CA ILE A 271 -4.06 -4.86 8.55
C ILE A 271 -4.69 -5.75 7.47
N ASN A 272 -3.94 -6.75 7.02
CA ASN A 272 -4.39 -7.78 6.08
C ASN A 272 -4.68 -9.10 6.80
N GLY A 273 -5.43 -9.98 6.14
CA GLY A 273 -5.89 -11.23 6.73
C GLY A 273 -7.05 -11.03 7.70
N ALA A 274 -7.88 -12.07 7.87
CA ALA A 274 -9.03 -12.03 8.77
C ALA A 274 -8.62 -12.43 10.20
N ASN A 275 -7.95 -11.54 10.93
CA ASN A 275 -7.27 -11.90 12.17
C ASN A 275 -8.18 -11.86 13.40
N THR A 276 -7.77 -12.57 14.44
CA THR A 276 -8.32 -12.44 15.79
C THR A 276 -7.28 -11.79 16.70
N PHE A 277 -7.63 -10.71 17.38
CA PHE A 277 -6.79 -10.03 18.35
C PHE A 277 -7.37 -10.17 19.75
N GLY A 278 -6.52 -10.45 20.74
CA GLY A 278 -6.84 -10.19 22.15
C GLY A 278 -7.09 -8.70 22.34
N THR A 279 -6.07 -7.88 22.12
CA THR A 279 -6.19 -6.42 22.12
C THR A 279 -5.70 -5.82 20.82
N LEU A 280 -6.52 -4.99 20.18
CA LEU A 280 -6.12 -4.20 19.02
C LEU A 280 -6.11 -2.72 19.39
N THR A 281 -4.95 -2.09 19.22
CA THR A 281 -4.77 -0.65 19.49
C THR A 281 -4.20 0.07 18.26
N ARG A 282 -4.84 1.18 17.88
CA ARG A 282 -4.28 2.17 16.97
C ARG A 282 -4.28 3.53 17.64
N THR A 283 -3.10 4.13 17.78
CA THR A 283 -2.92 5.49 18.34
C THR A 283 -2.32 6.41 17.28
N GLY A 284 -3.11 7.36 16.80
CA GLY A 284 -2.70 8.40 15.86
C GLY A 284 -1.62 9.32 16.43
N THR A 285 -0.80 9.86 15.55
CA THR A 285 0.20 10.89 15.84
C THR A 285 -0.37 12.29 15.57
N ALA A 286 0.42 13.35 15.81
CA ALA A 286 0.08 14.72 15.43
C ALA A 286 0.14 14.93 13.89
N THR A 287 -0.63 14.12 13.16
CA THR A 287 -0.74 14.12 11.70
C THR A 287 -2.21 13.95 11.33
N LYS A 288 -2.74 14.87 10.52
CA LYS A 288 -4.16 14.94 10.18
C LYS A 288 -4.65 13.77 9.31
N THR A 289 -3.72 13.10 8.62
CA THR A 289 -3.98 12.04 7.64
C THR A 289 -3.72 10.63 8.16
N ASN A 290 -3.63 10.44 9.48
CA ASN A 290 -3.48 9.10 10.07
C ASN A 290 -4.67 8.20 9.70
N ARG A 291 -4.36 6.97 9.26
CA ARG A 291 -5.37 5.97 8.92
C ARG A 291 -5.06 4.60 9.54
N LEU A 292 -6.11 3.83 9.78
CA LEU A 292 -6.10 2.38 9.91
C LEU A 292 -6.97 1.81 8.77
N THR A 293 -6.34 1.09 7.86
CA THR A 293 -6.99 0.47 6.70
C THR A 293 -7.11 -1.03 6.93
N LEU A 294 -8.30 -1.58 6.76
CA LEU A 294 -8.57 -2.99 6.95
C LEU A 294 -8.74 -3.68 5.59
N GLY A 295 -7.89 -4.68 5.32
CA GLY A 295 -7.96 -5.53 4.12
C GLY A 295 -9.03 -6.63 4.22
N ALA A 296 -9.40 -7.01 5.44
CA ALA A 296 -10.39 -8.05 5.72
C ALA A 296 -11.11 -7.78 7.06
N ASN A 297 -12.10 -8.60 7.38
CA ASN A 297 -12.84 -8.53 8.64
C ASN A 297 -11.94 -8.90 9.82
N GLN A 298 -12.09 -8.25 10.97
CA GLN A 298 -11.29 -8.49 12.17
C GLN A 298 -12.16 -8.92 13.34
N VAL A 299 -11.60 -9.74 14.24
CA VAL A 299 -12.23 -10.11 15.51
C VAL A 299 -11.38 -9.58 16.67
N VAL A 300 -12.01 -9.01 17.69
CA VAL A 300 -11.34 -8.51 18.90
C VAL A 300 -12.01 -9.11 20.14
N SER A 301 -11.22 -9.66 21.07
CA SER A 301 -11.75 -10.50 22.16
C SER A 301 -11.48 -10.00 23.59
N SER A 302 -10.57 -9.03 23.81
CA SER A 302 -10.27 -8.51 25.16
C SER A 302 -10.19 -6.98 25.25
N GLY A 303 -9.70 -6.27 24.22
CA GLY A 303 -9.59 -4.81 24.26
C GLY A 303 -9.54 -4.16 22.88
N PHE A 304 -10.27 -3.06 22.72
CA PHE A 304 -10.33 -2.33 21.46
C PHE A 304 -10.11 -0.83 21.68
N ASN A 305 -9.02 -0.31 21.10
CA ASN A 305 -8.57 1.07 21.29
C ASN A 305 -8.29 1.76 19.94
N LEU A 306 -9.08 2.77 19.58
CA LEU A 306 -8.89 3.56 18.36
C LEU A 306 -8.85 5.03 18.69
N ASN A 307 -7.65 5.60 18.77
CA ASN A 307 -7.45 6.95 19.29
C ASN A 307 -6.76 7.83 18.26
N GLY A 308 -7.45 8.86 17.78
CA GLY A 308 -6.81 10.01 17.15
C GLY A 308 -6.03 10.83 18.19
N ASN A 309 -5.07 11.62 17.72
CA ASN A 309 -4.21 12.41 18.60
C ASN A 309 -4.95 13.61 19.22
N SER A 310 -5.84 14.25 18.46
CA SER A 310 -6.60 15.41 18.89
C SER A 310 -7.84 15.60 18.00
N ALA A 311 -8.71 16.56 18.34
CA ALA A 311 -9.90 16.89 17.55
C ALA A 311 -9.58 17.30 16.11
N THR A 312 -8.34 17.73 15.83
CA THR A 312 -7.85 18.12 14.49
C THR A 312 -6.93 17.09 13.86
N ASN A 313 -6.30 16.22 14.66
CA ASN A 313 -5.47 15.10 14.20
C ASN A 313 -6.22 13.77 14.40
N ARG A 314 -7.33 13.64 13.68
CA ARG A 314 -8.29 12.53 13.83
C ARG A 314 -7.84 11.27 13.09
N LEU A 315 -8.06 10.11 13.69
CA LEU A 315 -7.80 8.81 13.04
C LEU A 315 -8.94 8.47 12.07
N LEU A 316 -8.63 8.10 10.81
CA LEU A 316 -9.61 7.44 9.93
C LEU A 316 -9.48 5.93 10.02
N VAL A 317 -10.54 5.22 10.41
CA VAL A 317 -10.63 3.76 10.31
C VAL A 317 -11.48 3.40 9.09
N LYS A 318 -10.91 2.67 8.13
CA LYS A 318 -11.61 2.42 6.86
C LYS A 318 -11.37 1.04 6.26
N SER A 319 -12.31 0.61 5.43
CA SER A 319 -12.05 -0.45 4.45
C SER A 319 -10.96 -0.05 3.46
N ASN A 320 -10.21 -1.03 2.98
CA ASN A 320 -9.29 -0.86 1.84
C ASN A 320 -10.02 -0.64 0.51
N THR A 321 -11.32 -0.89 0.44
CA THR A 321 -12.13 -0.77 -0.77
C THR A 321 -13.38 0.04 -0.47
N LEU A 322 -13.50 1.23 -1.08
CA LEU A 322 -14.66 2.10 -0.94
C LEU A 322 -15.93 1.36 -1.36
N GLY A 323 -17.00 1.49 -0.58
CA GLY A 323 -18.29 0.84 -0.86
C GLY A 323 -18.34 -0.64 -0.51
N THR A 324 -17.25 -1.23 -0.02
CA THR A 324 -17.19 -2.61 0.49
C THR A 324 -16.86 -2.60 1.98
N PRO A 325 -17.87 -2.66 2.88
CA PRO A 325 -17.63 -2.62 4.31
C PRO A 325 -16.77 -3.77 4.83
N ARG A 326 -15.88 -3.47 5.78
CA ARG A 326 -15.21 -4.48 6.61
C ARG A 326 -15.89 -4.57 7.97
N THR A 327 -16.10 -5.79 8.43
CA THR A 327 -16.69 -6.03 9.76
C THR A 327 -15.60 -6.04 10.82
N ILE A 328 -15.81 -5.29 11.89
CA ILE A 328 -15.06 -5.45 13.14
C ILE A 328 -16.00 -6.12 14.15
N THR A 329 -15.74 -7.38 14.44
CA THR A 329 -16.48 -8.13 15.47
C THR A 329 -15.76 -7.94 16.80
N ASN A 330 -16.24 -7.02 17.62
CA ASN A 330 -15.71 -6.79 18.96
C ASN A 330 -16.57 -7.52 20.00
N ASN A 331 -16.01 -8.58 20.58
CA ASN A 331 -16.62 -9.35 21.66
C ASN A 331 -16.11 -8.91 23.05
N ALA A 332 -15.43 -7.77 23.11
CA ALA A 332 -14.84 -7.20 24.31
C ALA A 332 -15.44 -5.84 24.67
N LEU A 333 -15.03 -5.29 25.81
CA LEU A 333 -15.27 -3.89 26.12
C LEU A 333 -14.53 -3.00 25.11
N ILE A 334 -15.22 -2.03 24.52
CA ILE A 334 -14.55 -0.90 23.85
C ILE A 334 -13.91 -0.06 24.95
N THR A 335 -12.59 -0.16 25.09
CA THR A 335 -11.84 0.49 26.16
C THR A 335 -11.55 1.96 25.85
N SER A 336 -11.32 2.31 24.59
CA SER A 336 -11.24 3.72 24.16
C SER A 336 -11.50 3.90 22.67
N ILE A 337 -12.38 4.84 22.32
CA ILE A 337 -12.44 5.43 20.99
C ILE A 337 -12.45 6.93 21.18
N THR A 338 -11.47 7.62 20.60
CA THR A 338 -11.35 9.09 20.73
C THR A 338 -10.90 9.70 19.41
N ASN A 339 -11.44 10.88 19.07
CA ASN A 339 -11.06 11.62 17.86
C ASN A 339 -10.96 10.75 16.59
N ALA A 340 -11.94 9.88 16.37
CA ALA A 340 -11.89 8.87 15.30
C ALA A 340 -13.07 9.01 14.35
N ASP A 341 -12.82 8.79 13.08
CA ASP A 341 -13.85 8.74 12.04
C ASP A 341 -13.79 7.39 11.33
N PHE A 342 -14.92 6.93 10.81
CA PHE A 342 -15.06 5.62 10.21
C PHE A 342 -15.60 5.72 8.79
N GLN A 343 -15.16 4.83 7.89
CA GLN A 343 -15.69 4.72 6.52
C GLN A 343 -15.75 3.25 6.09
N ASP A 344 -16.91 2.81 5.59
CA ASP A 344 -17.12 1.43 5.16
C ASP A 344 -16.75 0.42 6.27
N ILE A 345 -17.24 0.63 7.49
CA ILE A 345 -17.07 -0.29 8.62
C ILE A 345 -18.43 -0.75 9.16
N THR A 346 -18.56 -2.06 9.35
CA THR A 346 -19.69 -2.65 10.08
C THR A 346 -19.24 -2.98 11.52
N GLY A 347 -19.91 -2.38 12.50
CA GLY A 347 -19.76 -2.77 13.91
C GLY A 347 -20.52 -4.07 14.21
N ALA A 348 -19.86 -5.05 14.82
CA ALA A 348 -20.49 -6.33 15.20
C ALA A 348 -19.92 -6.86 16.54
N GLY A 349 -20.49 -7.96 17.03
CA GLY A 349 -20.11 -8.60 18.29
C GLY A 349 -20.98 -8.16 19.47
N THR A 350 -20.54 -8.48 20.68
CA THR A 350 -21.27 -8.19 21.93
C THR A 350 -21.01 -6.80 22.50
N ALA A 351 -20.00 -6.09 22.01
CA ALA A 351 -19.69 -4.73 22.41
C ALA A 351 -20.80 -3.75 22.01
N SER A 352 -21.01 -2.70 22.81
CA SER A 352 -21.83 -1.55 22.38
C SER A 352 -21.07 -0.76 21.32
N TRP A 353 -21.66 -0.65 20.12
CA TRP A 353 -21.16 0.22 19.04
C TRP A 353 -21.82 1.61 19.06
N ASP A 354 -22.41 2.01 20.18
CA ASP A 354 -22.75 3.41 20.42
C ASP A 354 -21.51 4.17 20.88
N ILE A 355 -20.93 4.91 19.94
CA ILE A 355 -19.75 5.75 20.13
C ILE A 355 -20.10 7.24 19.97
N SER A 356 -21.38 7.59 20.11
CA SER A 356 -21.88 8.95 19.92
C SER A 356 -21.28 9.96 20.90
N ALA A 357 -20.95 9.49 22.11
CA ALA A 357 -20.34 10.25 23.20
C ALA A 357 -18.81 10.03 23.32
N ALA A 358 -18.14 9.50 22.28
CA ALA A 358 -16.70 9.34 22.27
C ALA A 358 -15.97 10.67 22.57
N THR A 359 -14.92 10.65 23.39
CA THR A 359 -14.12 11.85 23.67
C THR A 359 -13.53 12.42 22.38
N GLY A 360 -13.78 13.71 22.13
CA GLY A 360 -13.38 14.34 20.88
C GLY A 360 -14.27 13.99 19.68
N ASN A 361 -15.44 13.39 19.93
CA ASN A 361 -16.48 13.01 18.97
C ASN A 361 -16.07 11.90 17.99
N SER A 362 -17.07 11.32 17.32
CA SER A 362 -16.91 10.29 16.29
C SER A 362 -17.51 10.72 14.96
N GLY A 363 -16.76 10.57 13.87
CA GLY A 363 -17.18 10.97 12.53
C GLY A 363 -17.67 9.82 11.66
N ASP A 364 -18.71 10.05 10.88
CA ASP A 364 -19.29 9.12 9.91
C ASP A 364 -18.95 9.55 8.47
N ALA A 365 -17.85 9.01 7.93
CA ALA A 365 -17.41 9.25 6.55
C ALA A 365 -18.12 8.33 5.53
N GLY A 366 -19.28 7.77 5.90
CA GLY A 366 -20.20 7.04 5.04
C GLY A 366 -19.88 5.54 4.89
N GLY A 367 -20.91 4.77 4.54
CA GLY A 367 -20.79 3.32 4.30
C GLY A 367 -20.71 2.48 5.57
N ASN A 368 -20.83 3.11 6.74
CA ASN A 368 -20.83 2.44 8.01
C ASN A 368 -22.21 1.83 8.31
N SER A 369 -22.23 0.77 9.10
CA SER A 369 -23.46 0.12 9.55
C SER A 369 -23.31 -0.40 10.98
N SER A 370 -24.40 -0.42 11.73
CA SER A 370 -24.45 -0.90 13.13
C SER A 370 -23.50 -0.14 14.08
N ILE A 371 -23.23 1.14 13.80
CA ILE A 371 -22.45 2.05 14.65
C ILE A 371 -23.27 3.32 14.84
N THR A 372 -23.43 3.78 16.08
CA THR A 372 -24.04 5.07 16.39
C THR A 372 -22.93 6.11 16.58
N PHE A 373 -22.88 7.10 15.71
CA PHE A 373 -21.88 8.18 15.73
C PHE A 373 -22.38 9.41 16.49
N THR A 374 -21.49 10.38 16.71
CA THR A 374 -21.88 11.70 17.20
C THR A 374 -22.93 12.30 16.26
N THR A 375 -24.03 12.78 16.82
CA THR A 375 -25.13 13.36 16.05
C THR A 375 -24.64 14.49 15.15
N ALA A 376 -25.03 14.43 13.88
CA ALA A 376 -24.75 15.48 12.90
C ALA A 376 -25.30 16.83 13.41
N ALA A 377 -24.50 17.88 13.25
CA ALA A 377 -24.89 19.23 13.61
C ALA A 377 -24.29 20.25 12.64
N THR A 378 -25.07 21.25 12.25
CA THR A 378 -24.57 22.34 11.41
C THR A 378 -23.48 23.13 12.14
N GLN A 379 -22.30 23.23 11.53
CA GLN A 379 -21.20 24.04 12.02
C GLN A 379 -21.12 25.35 11.25
N THR A 380 -21.20 26.48 11.96
CA THR A 380 -21.11 27.80 11.34
C THR A 380 -19.75 28.44 11.63
N TRP A 381 -19.18 29.09 10.62
CA TRP A 381 -17.96 29.89 10.74
C TRP A 381 -18.27 31.24 11.41
N ASN A 382 -17.83 31.45 12.66
CA ASN A 382 -18.21 32.64 13.42
C ASN A 382 -17.21 33.82 13.37
N GLY A 383 -16.12 33.71 12.60
CA GLY A 383 -15.06 34.73 12.52
C GLY A 383 -15.08 35.56 11.23
N THR A 384 -14.69 36.85 11.31
CA THR A 384 -14.63 37.76 10.14
C THR A 384 -13.21 37.98 9.59
N SER A 385 -12.17 37.47 10.27
CA SER A 385 -10.75 37.65 9.93
C SER A 385 -10.13 36.44 9.21
N GLY A 386 -10.94 35.56 8.62
CA GLY A 386 -10.43 34.30 8.06
C GLY A 386 -9.75 33.41 9.13
N GLY A 387 -8.92 32.48 8.68
CA GLY A 387 -8.17 31.55 9.53
C GLY A 387 -8.18 30.13 9.00
N ASN A 388 -7.61 29.23 9.80
CA ASN A 388 -7.54 27.80 9.49
C ASN A 388 -8.82 27.09 9.88
N TRP A 389 -9.29 26.16 9.04
CA TRP A 389 -10.42 25.29 9.30
C TRP A 389 -10.29 24.56 10.64
N SER A 390 -9.08 24.12 10.99
CA SER A 390 -8.79 23.40 12.22
C SER A 390 -8.77 24.25 13.49
N ALA A 391 -8.59 25.57 13.35
CA ALA A 391 -8.37 26.49 14.48
C ALA A 391 -9.47 27.55 14.62
N ASN A 392 -10.39 27.64 13.66
CA ASN A 392 -11.46 28.63 13.68
C ASN A 392 -12.44 28.42 14.84
N ALA A 393 -13.09 29.51 15.24
CA ALA A 393 -14.23 29.49 16.14
C ALA A 393 -15.48 28.98 15.40
N TRP A 394 -15.63 27.66 15.32
CA TRP A 394 -16.88 27.02 14.91
C TRP A 394 -17.95 27.15 16.01
N THR A 395 -19.22 26.99 15.64
CA THR A 395 -20.34 27.02 16.60
C THR A 395 -20.20 26.00 17.73
N SER A 396 -19.69 24.80 17.45
CA SER A 396 -19.49 23.79 18.50
C SER A 396 -18.22 22.97 18.36
N ARG A 397 -17.78 22.66 17.14
CA ARG A 397 -16.62 21.80 16.87
C ARG A 397 -16.09 22.04 15.46
N VAL A 398 -14.85 21.61 15.23
CA VAL A 398 -14.36 21.42 13.86
C VAL A 398 -15.29 20.44 13.15
N PRO A 399 -15.80 20.75 11.94
CA PRO A 399 -16.78 19.92 11.25
C PRO A 399 -16.37 18.45 11.12
N LEU A 400 -17.27 17.55 11.48
CA LEU A 400 -17.14 16.12 11.24
C LEU A 400 -17.70 15.78 9.85
N PRO A 401 -17.34 14.61 9.27
CA PRO A 401 -17.83 14.19 7.95
C PRO A 401 -19.34 14.27 7.73
N GLN A 402 -20.15 14.08 8.77
CA GLN A 402 -21.62 14.14 8.73
C GLN A 402 -22.21 15.53 8.96
N ASP A 403 -21.40 16.53 9.31
CA ASP A 403 -21.85 17.88 9.65
C ASP A 403 -22.00 18.75 8.40
N ASP A 404 -23.14 19.42 8.26
CA ASP A 404 -23.25 20.51 7.30
C ASP A 404 -22.48 21.74 7.79
N VAL A 405 -21.92 22.50 6.87
CA VAL A 405 -21.03 23.63 7.13
C VAL A 405 -21.58 24.88 6.47
N VAL A 406 -21.75 25.92 7.28
CA VAL A 406 -22.23 27.23 6.84
C VAL A 406 -21.13 28.27 7.07
N ILE A 407 -20.76 28.96 5.99
CA ILE A 407 -19.82 30.07 6.03
C ILE A 407 -20.59 31.30 5.55
N ASN A 408 -21.15 32.04 6.51
CA ASN A 408 -22.01 33.20 6.27
C ASN A 408 -21.44 34.48 6.90
N ALA A 409 -20.16 34.49 7.22
CA ALA A 409 -19.52 35.65 7.83
C ALA A 409 -19.43 36.82 6.84
N ALA A 410 -19.59 38.03 7.37
CA ALA A 410 -19.20 39.26 6.69
C ALA A 410 -17.69 39.46 6.87
N PHE A 411 -16.89 38.88 5.97
CA PHE A 411 -15.45 38.95 6.08
C PHE A 411 -14.96 40.40 5.92
N SER A 412 -13.86 40.72 6.59
CA SER A 412 -13.08 41.90 6.20
C SER A 412 -12.56 41.69 4.76
N ALA A 413 -12.14 42.77 4.09
CA ALA A 413 -11.56 42.62 2.76
C ALA A 413 -10.38 41.64 2.78
N SER A 414 -10.31 40.78 1.76
CA SER A 414 -9.16 39.89 1.49
C SER A 414 -8.79 38.91 2.60
N GLN A 415 -9.76 38.41 3.37
CA GLN A 415 -9.50 37.35 4.35
C GLN A 415 -9.47 35.96 3.71
N THR A 416 -8.70 35.03 4.27
CA THR A 416 -8.56 33.66 3.76
C THR A 416 -9.14 32.65 4.74
N VAL A 417 -9.98 31.74 4.24
CA VAL A 417 -10.43 30.53 4.92
C VAL A 417 -9.58 29.38 4.40
N THR A 418 -8.65 28.88 5.20
CA THR A 418 -7.72 27.82 4.82
C THR A 418 -8.27 26.45 5.20
N ALA A 419 -8.54 25.60 4.20
CA ALA A 419 -9.04 24.23 4.35
C ALA A 419 -7.94 23.25 4.78
N ASP A 420 -7.42 23.43 6.00
CA ASP A 420 -6.31 22.62 6.51
C ASP A 420 -6.76 21.31 7.17
N MET A 421 -7.99 20.85 6.92
CA MET A 421 -8.52 19.56 7.40
C MET A 421 -8.82 18.60 6.23
N PRO A 422 -8.39 17.32 6.29
CA PRO A 422 -8.55 16.40 5.15
C PRO A 422 -10.01 16.03 4.88
N ARG A 423 -10.87 16.22 5.88
CA ARG A 423 -12.31 15.99 5.81
C ARG A 423 -12.96 17.29 6.23
N LEU A 424 -13.68 17.93 5.31
CA LEU A 424 -14.22 19.27 5.54
C LEU A 424 -15.65 19.26 6.08
N GLY A 425 -16.35 18.14 5.96
CA GLY A 425 -17.73 17.98 6.40
C GLY A 425 -18.61 17.43 5.27
N LYS A 426 -19.92 17.50 5.48
CA LYS A 426 -20.94 17.04 4.55
C LYS A 426 -21.18 18.09 3.46
N SER A 427 -22.10 19.03 3.67
CA SER A 427 -22.41 20.07 2.69
C SER A 427 -21.82 21.41 3.12
N ILE A 428 -21.03 22.05 2.27
CA ILE A 428 -20.37 23.33 2.57
C ILE A 428 -21.03 24.44 1.77
N SER A 429 -21.51 25.49 2.46
CA SER A 429 -22.18 26.62 1.82
C SER A 429 -21.55 27.97 2.19
N PHE A 430 -21.13 28.72 1.16
CA PHE A 430 -20.72 30.12 1.25
C PHE A 430 -21.83 31.10 0.83
N ALA A 431 -23.08 30.63 0.65
CA ALA A 431 -24.13 31.38 -0.05
C ALA A 431 -24.37 32.80 0.52
N ASP A 432 -24.20 32.96 1.84
CA ASP A 432 -24.42 34.21 2.56
C ASP A 432 -23.11 34.94 2.94
N ALA A 433 -21.95 34.45 2.51
CA ALA A 433 -20.67 35.10 2.78
C ALA A 433 -20.55 36.44 2.01
N THR A 434 -19.97 37.44 2.66
CA THR A 434 -19.66 38.74 2.03
C THR A 434 -18.22 39.16 2.34
N GLY A 435 -17.72 40.23 1.71
CA GLY A 435 -16.37 40.75 1.99
C GLY A 435 -15.24 40.15 1.16
N THR A 436 -15.55 39.47 0.05
CA THR A 436 -14.56 38.89 -0.88
C THR A 436 -13.55 37.92 -0.25
N PRO A 437 -14.00 36.91 0.53
CA PRO A 437 -13.09 35.97 1.14
C PRO A 437 -12.37 35.12 0.09
N THR A 438 -11.23 34.57 0.44
CA THR A 438 -10.54 33.52 -0.30
C THR A 438 -10.81 32.19 0.37
N PHE A 439 -11.27 31.19 -0.36
CA PHE A 439 -11.25 29.79 0.11
C PHE A 439 -9.98 29.14 -0.41
N ASP A 440 -9.12 28.67 0.49
CA ASP A 440 -7.82 28.10 0.16
C ASP A 440 -7.82 26.59 0.42
N ILE A 441 -7.79 25.80 -0.65
CA ILE A 441 -7.73 24.33 -0.66
C ILE A 441 -6.37 23.81 -1.16
N SER A 442 -5.31 24.61 -0.97
CA SER A 442 -3.94 24.25 -1.38
C SER A 442 -3.15 23.45 -0.33
N SER A 443 -3.52 23.56 0.95
CA SER A 443 -2.66 23.07 2.04
C SER A 443 -2.54 21.54 2.15
N ILE A 444 -3.64 20.82 1.90
CA ILE A 444 -3.73 19.35 1.90
C ILE A 444 -4.90 18.92 1.01
N SER A 445 -4.89 17.68 0.51
CA SER A 445 -6.05 17.13 -0.19
C SER A 445 -7.27 17.07 0.73
N ASN A 446 -8.40 17.58 0.23
CA ASN A 446 -9.65 17.68 0.96
C ASN A 446 -10.73 16.76 0.40
N THR A 447 -11.52 16.16 1.29
CA THR A 447 -12.74 15.42 0.97
C THR A 447 -13.97 16.16 1.50
N ILE A 448 -14.99 16.27 0.64
CA ILE A 448 -16.34 16.75 0.95
C ILE A 448 -17.31 15.56 0.81
N TYR A 449 -18.15 15.33 1.82
CA TYR A 449 -19.09 14.20 1.85
C TYR A 449 -20.50 14.55 1.34
N GLY A 450 -20.66 15.76 0.81
CA GLY A 450 -21.92 16.29 0.32
C GLY A 450 -21.73 17.43 -0.69
N SER A 451 -22.60 18.43 -0.62
CA SER A 451 -22.59 19.54 -1.60
C SER A 451 -21.49 20.56 -1.35
N LEU A 452 -21.09 21.29 -2.40
CA LEU A 452 -20.28 22.51 -2.30
C LEU A 452 -20.99 23.67 -3.00
N THR A 453 -21.21 24.77 -2.29
CA THR A 453 -21.80 25.99 -2.83
C THR A 453 -20.85 27.17 -2.62
N LEU A 454 -20.20 27.60 -3.71
CA LEU A 454 -19.38 28.81 -3.76
C LEU A 454 -20.20 30.03 -4.22
N ILE A 455 -19.62 31.22 -4.11
CA ILE A 455 -20.24 32.49 -4.55
C ILE A 455 -19.32 33.25 -5.53
N SER A 456 -19.91 34.04 -6.43
CA SER A 456 -19.13 34.73 -7.47
C SER A 456 -18.14 35.74 -6.91
N GLY A 457 -18.49 36.41 -5.80
CA GLY A 457 -17.70 37.45 -5.14
C GLY A 457 -16.50 36.95 -4.33
N MET A 458 -16.21 35.65 -4.28
CA MET A 458 -15.06 35.10 -3.52
C MET A 458 -13.86 34.78 -4.42
N ASN A 459 -12.71 34.48 -3.83
CA ASN A 459 -11.55 33.88 -4.50
C ASN A 459 -11.42 32.40 -4.13
N LEU A 460 -10.79 31.62 -5.00
CA LEU A 460 -10.44 30.22 -4.75
C LEU A 460 -8.93 30.06 -5.01
N THR A 461 -8.21 29.55 -4.02
CA THR A 461 -6.81 29.15 -4.14
C THR A 461 -6.74 27.63 -4.13
N VAL A 462 -6.07 27.06 -5.12
CA VAL A 462 -6.00 25.61 -5.37
C VAL A 462 -4.56 25.20 -5.64
N SER A 463 -4.20 24.01 -5.18
CA SER A 463 -2.98 23.27 -5.58
C SER A 463 -3.12 21.76 -5.36
N THR A 464 -4.32 21.29 -5.03
CA THR A 464 -4.63 19.89 -4.74
C THR A 464 -5.99 19.53 -5.33
N THR A 465 -6.17 18.25 -5.66
CA THR A 465 -7.45 17.73 -6.15
C THR A 465 -8.49 17.71 -5.02
N LEU A 466 -9.68 18.26 -5.31
CA LEU A 466 -10.83 18.17 -4.42
C LEU A 466 -11.58 16.84 -4.61
N VAL A 467 -11.91 16.16 -3.52
CA VAL A 467 -12.60 14.85 -3.57
C VAL A 467 -14.04 14.96 -3.08
N PHE A 468 -14.99 14.37 -3.81
CA PHE A 468 -16.38 14.18 -3.39
C PHE A 468 -16.67 12.70 -3.09
N GLU A 469 -17.14 12.37 -1.88
CA GLU A 469 -17.38 10.99 -1.40
C GLU A 469 -18.78 10.76 -0.79
N GLY A 470 -19.73 11.65 -1.08
CA GLY A 470 -21.11 11.53 -0.61
C GLY A 470 -21.88 10.33 -1.15
N ARG A 471 -22.80 9.79 -0.33
CA ARG A 471 -23.64 8.61 -0.65
C ARG A 471 -25.13 8.92 -0.80
N SER A 472 -25.43 10.18 -1.11
CA SER A 472 -26.78 10.68 -1.38
C SER A 472 -26.72 11.57 -2.62
N SER A 473 -27.81 12.26 -2.94
CA SER A 473 -27.84 13.26 -4.00
C SER A 473 -27.29 14.59 -3.48
N PHE A 474 -26.23 15.06 -4.10
CA PHE A 474 -25.51 16.28 -3.74
C PHE A 474 -25.18 17.13 -4.96
N THR A 475 -24.73 18.35 -4.73
CA THR A 475 -24.60 19.37 -5.76
C THR A 475 -23.26 20.09 -5.70
N LEU A 476 -22.79 20.56 -6.85
CA LEU A 476 -21.67 21.48 -6.97
C LEU A 476 -22.12 22.78 -7.64
N THR A 477 -21.99 23.89 -6.92
CA THR A 477 -22.04 25.26 -7.46
C THR A 477 -20.64 25.83 -7.39
N SER A 478 -19.95 25.86 -8.54
CA SER A 478 -18.57 26.32 -8.65
C SER A 478 -18.45 27.84 -8.54
N ALA A 479 -19.54 28.56 -8.81
CA ALA A 479 -19.59 30.01 -8.99
C ALA A 479 -18.48 30.52 -9.92
N THR A 480 -18.24 29.80 -11.03
CA THR A 480 -17.23 30.09 -12.06
C THR A 480 -15.77 30.04 -11.56
N LYS A 481 -15.52 29.45 -10.38
CA LYS A 481 -14.17 29.25 -9.87
C LYS A 481 -13.51 28.03 -10.52
N ALA A 482 -12.23 28.16 -10.85
CA ALA A 482 -11.44 27.09 -11.43
C ALA A 482 -10.77 26.24 -10.35
N PHE A 483 -10.81 24.92 -10.49
CA PHE A 483 -10.14 23.97 -9.60
C PHE A 483 -8.94 23.32 -10.30
N ASP A 484 -7.94 22.91 -9.52
CA ASP A 484 -6.77 22.12 -10.00
C ASP A 484 -7.10 20.62 -10.12
N GLY A 485 -8.35 20.32 -10.48
CA GLY A 485 -8.88 18.97 -10.61
C GLY A 485 -9.90 18.60 -9.54
N ILE A 486 -10.80 17.69 -9.92
CA ILE A 486 -11.87 17.16 -9.07
C ILE A 486 -11.90 15.64 -9.23
N ASN A 487 -11.98 14.92 -8.13
CA ASN A 487 -12.17 13.47 -8.10
C ASN A 487 -13.53 13.12 -7.48
N VAL A 488 -14.40 12.47 -8.23
CA VAL A 488 -15.74 12.11 -7.81
C VAL A 488 -15.79 10.61 -7.50
N GLN A 489 -16.05 10.29 -6.24
CA GLN A 489 -16.09 8.93 -5.68
C GLN A 489 -17.39 8.74 -4.87
N MET A 490 -18.52 9.06 -5.49
CA MET A 490 -19.84 9.15 -4.85
C MET A 490 -20.53 7.78 -4.79
N TYR A 491 -19.96 6.78 -4.10
CA TYR A 491 -20.46 5.40 -4.16
C TYR A 491 -21.95 5.32 -3.78
N GLY A 492 -22.80 4.94 -4.75
CA GLY A 492 -24.27 4.92 -4.60
C GLY A 492 -24.94 6.30 -4.52
N GLY A 493 -24.18 7.38 -4.54
CA GLY A 493 -24.66 8.77 -4.56
C GLY A 493 -24.55 9.44 -5.93
N THR A 494 -24.95 10.71 -5.97
CA THR A 494 -24.96 11.54 -7.17
C THR A 494 -24.33 12.90 -6.88
N LEU A 495 -23.45 13.38 -7.76
CA LEU A 495 -23.01 14.77 -7.80
C LEU A 495 -23.60 15.46 -9.03
N THR A 496 -24.41 16.49 -8.80
CA THR A 496 -25.10 17.26 -9.85
C THR A 496 -24.52 18.67 -9.96
N LEU A 497 -24.18 19.12 -11.17
CA LEU A 497 -23.74 20.50 -11.39
C LEU A 497 -24.92 21.47 -11.34
N GLN A 498 -24.71 22.63 -10.70
CA GLN A 498 -25.69 23.71 -10.64
C GLN A 498 -25.34 24.88 -11.57
N ASP A 499 -24.08 25.00 -11.94
CA ASP A 499 -23.54 25.99 -12.88
C ASP A 499 -22.47 25.37 -13.79
N ASN A 500 -21.95 26.18 -14.72
CA ASN A 500 -20.88 25.75 -15.62
C ASN A 500 -19.58 25.54 -14.83
N LEU A 501 -18.84 24.49 -15.17
CA LEU A 501 -17.59 24.12 -14.50
C LEU A 501 -16.40 24.38 -15.42
N THR A 502 -15.35 25.00 -14.88
CA THR A 502 -14.07 25.21 -15.59
C THR A 502 -12.92 24.63 -14.78
N LEU A 503 -12.02 23.90 -15.44
CA LEU A 503 -10.74 23.43 -14.89
C LEU A 503 -9.61 23.88 -15.83
N GLY A 504 -8.36 23.95 -15.34
CA GLY A 504 -7.21 24.28 -16.17
C GLY A 504 -6.91 23.20 -17.21
N SER A 505 -6.11 23.55 -18.22
CA SER A 505 -5.80 22.67 -19.36
C SER A 505 -4.99 21.42 -18.99
N SER A 506 -4.33 21.43 -17.84
CA SER A 506 -3.61 20.28 -17.27
C SER A 506 -4.43 19.49 -16.24
N ASP A 507 -5.62 19.98 -15.90
CA ASP A 507 -6.35 19.51 -14.73
C ASP A 507 -7.41 18.48 -15.10
N ILE A 508 -7.61 17.53 -14.19
CA ILE A 508 -8.38 16.32 -14.43
C ILE A 508 -9.71 16.38 -13.68
N LEU A 509 -10.81 16.14 -14.40
CA LEU A 509 -12.06 15.69 -13.80
C LEU A 509 -12.10 14.15 -13.85
N SER A 510 -11.88 13.53 -12.70
CA SER A 510 -11.86 12.07 -12.52
C SER A 510 -13.18 11.58 -11.94
N PHE A 511 -13.76 10.55 -12.55
CA PHE A 511 -14.98 9.92 -12.09
C PHE A 511 -14.79 8.42 -11.82
N GLN A 512 -14.82 8.04 -10.54
CA GLN A 512 -14.43 6.69 -10.12
C GLN A 512 -15.62 5.79 -9.78
N ASN A 513 -16.74 6.33 -9.29
CA ASN A 513 -17.95 5.56 -8.95
C ASN A 513 -19.13 6.51 -8.64
N GLY A 514 -20.34 5.95 -8.64
CA GLY A 514 -21.57 6.68 -8.35
C GLY A 514 -22.25 7.23 -9.60
N THR A 515 -22.86 8.41 -9.47
CA THR A 515 -23.41 9.19 -10.61
C THR A 515 -22.82 10.59 -10.68
N PHE A 516 -22.35 11.01 -11.86
CA PHE A 516 -22.08 12.41 -12.18
C PHE A 516 -23.12 12.90 -13.18
N ASP A 517 -23.82 13.98 -12.83
CA ASP A 517 -24.83 14.60 -13.67
C ASP A 517 -24.47 16.05 -13.94
N ALA A 518 -24.07 16.34 -15.19
CA ALA A 518 -23.76 17.70 -15.61
C ALA A 518 -25.01 18.60 -15.70
N ASN A 519 -26.22 18.05 -15.62
CA ASN A 519 -27.47 18.83 -15.50
C ASN A 519 -27.63 19.90 -16.60
N GLY A 520 -27.17 19.59 -17.81
CA GLY A 520 -27.20 20.50 -18.96
C GLY A 520 -26.27 21.71 -18.84
N LYS A 521 -25.31 21.71 -17.92
CA LYS A 521 -24.29 22.76 -17.76
C LYS A 521 -23.10 22.50 -18.66
N ASP A 522 -22.41 23.58 -19.01
CA ASP A 522 -21.18 23.50 -19.80
C ASP A 522 -19.99 23.08 -18.93
N LEU A 523 -19.11 22.27 -19.51
CA LEU A 523 -17.83 21.88 -18.93
C LEU A 523 -16.72 22.40 -19.85
N SER A 524 -15.75 23.11 -19.29
CA SER A 524 -14.50 23.49 -19.96
C SER A 524 -13.33 22.98 -19.14
N ILE A 525 -12.75 21.86 -19.52
CA ILE A 525 -11.77 21.12 -18.70
C ILE A 525 -10.54 20.76 -19.52
N GLY A 526 -9.43 20.44 -18.84
CA GLY A 526 -8.25 19.89 -19.50
C GLY A 526 -8.49 18.44 -19.92
N LEU A 527 -8.81 17.60 -18.94
CA LEU A 527 -8.91 16.15 -19.09
C LEU A 527 -10.15 15.59 -18.39
N PHE A 528 -10.74 14.53 -18.95
CA PHE A 528 -11.83 13.77 -18.35
C PHE A 528 -11.50 12.27 -18.33
N THR A 529 -11.57 11.62 -17.16
CA THR A 529 -11.26 10.19 -17.04
C THR A 529 -12.30 9.43 -16.22
N SER A 530 -12.58 8.21 -16.66
CA SER A 530 -13.40 7.22 -15.96
C SER A 530 -12.99 5.78 -16.35
N ASP A 531 -11.67 5.54 -16.39
CA ASP A 531 -11.08 4.26 -16.75
C ASP A 531 -10.95 3.31 -15.54
N ASN A 532 -12.02 2.59 -15.23
CA ASN A 532 -12.02 1.52 -14.23
C ASN A 532 -13.23 0.59 -14.43
N SER A 533 -13.46 -0.34 -13.49
CA SER A 533 -14.55 -1.33 -13.55
C SER A 533 -15.63 -1.15 -12.49
N ASN A 534 -15.67 -0.02 -11.78
CA ASN A 534 -16.70 0.24 -10.77
C ASN A 534 -18.06 0.53 -11.42
N THR A 535 -19.15 0.50 -10.64
CA THR A 535 -20.45 1.00 -11.10
C THR A 535 -20.44 2.52 -11.22
N ARG A 536 -20.66 3.01 -12.44
CA ARG A 536 -20.47 4.41 -12.85
C ARG A 536 -21.61 4.86 -13.76
N THR A 537 -22.23 5.99 -13.44
CA THR A 537 -23.19 6.67 -14.33
C THR A 537 -22.70 8.08 -14.62
N ILE A 538 -22.59 8.43 -15.90
CA ILE A 538 -22.18 9.76 -16.32
C ILE A 538 -23.24 10.31 -17.29
N THR A 539 -23.79 11.47 -16.96
CA THR A 539 -24.80 12.14 -17.76
C THR A 539 -24.30 13.51 -18.21
N MET A 540 -24.12 13.70 -19.52
CA MET A 540 -23.65 14.96 -20.08
C MET A 540 -24.71 16.06 -20.10
N GLY A 541 -25.98 15.68 -20.29
CA GLY A 541 -27.07 16.63 -20.54
C GLY A 541 -26.91 17.39 -21.85
N ALA A 542 -27.58 18.54 -21.96
CA ALA A 542 -27.58 19.38 -23.16
C ALA A 542 -26.47 20.46 -23.20
N GLY A 543 -25.58 20.48 -22.22
CA GLY A 543 -24.46 21.44 -22.15
C GLY A 543 -23.34 21.08 -23.12
N THR A 544 -22.43 22.02 -23.33
CA THR A 544 -21.23 21.84 -24.16
C THR A 544 -20.06 21.37 -23.31
N TRP A 545 -19.42 20.28 -23.69
CA TRP A 545 -18.21 19.78 -23.04
C TRP A 545 -17.00 20.08 -23.92
N THR A 546 -16.04 20.84 -23.40
CA THR A 546 -14.84 21.29 -24.11
C THR A 546 -13.58 20.78 -23.41
N LEU A 547 -12.70 20.12 -24.16
CA LEU A 547 -11.41 19.59 -23.72
C LEU A 547 -10.27 20.45 -24.29
N THR A 548 -9.42 20.94 -23.40
CA THR A 548 -8.31 21.87 -23.72
C THR A 548 -6.91 21.26 -23.50
N GLY A 549 -6.83 20.04 -22.97
CA GLY A 549 -5.56 19.37 -22.66
C GLY A 549 -4.80 18.83 -23.87
N ASN A 550 -3.55 18.41 -23.64
CA ASN A 550 -2.66 17.81 -24.63
C ASN A 550 -1.51 17.04 -23.95
N ASN A 551 -0.75 16.26 -24.73
CA ASN A 551 0.41 15.47 -24.33
C ASN A 551 0.07 14.32 -23.36
N THR A 552 -1.15 13.79 -23.46
CA THR A 552 -1.74 12.78 -22.59
C THR A 552 -3.12 12.34 -23.13
N ASN A 553 -3.77 11.42 -22.42
CA ASN A 553 -5.17 11.04 -22.63
C ASN A 553 -6.08 12.14 -22.10
N ILE A 554 -6.74 12.88 -23.00
CA ILE A 554 -7.63 13.98 -22.64
C ILE A 554 -9.07 13.51 -22.40
N TRP A 555 -9.41 12.34 -22.94
CA TRP A 555 -10.64 11.61 -22.66
C TRP A 555 -10.31 10.14 -22.53
N ASP A 556 -10.62 9.52 -21.38
CA ASP A 556 -10.22 8.13 -21.12
C ASP A 556 -11.29 7.31 -20.40
N PHE A 557 -11.96 6.45 -21.17
CA PHE A 557 -12.94 5.43 -20.77
C PHE A 557 -12.54 4.03 -21.28
N THR A 558 -11.24 3.73 -21.30
CA THR A 558 -10.75 2.47 -21.89
C THR A 558 -11.47 1.22 -21.35
N ALA A 559 -11.68 1.14 -20.04
CA ALA A 559 -12.53 0.16 -19.38
C ALA A 559 -13.99 0.65 -19.31
N THR A 560 -14.86 0.00 -20.08
CA THR A 560 -16.31 0.29 -20.11
C THR A 560 -17.13 -0.57 -19.14
N THR A 561 -16.51 -1.51 -18.42
CA THR A 561 -17.20 -2.36 -17.44
C THR A 561 -17.81 -1.50 -16.32
N GLY A 562 -19.10 -1.70 -16.06
CA GLY A 562 -19.84 -0.96 -15.04
C GLY A 562 -20.19 0.49 -15.43
N LEU A 563 -19.88 0.94 -16.66
CA LEU A 563 -20.17 2.28 -17.14
C LEU A 563 -21.56 2.36 -17.80
N THR A 564 -22.38 3.27 -17.31
CA THR A 564 -23.58 3.79 -17.98
C THR A 564 -23.28 5.22 -18.41
N PHE A 565 -23.10 5.44 -19.72
CA PHE A 565 -22.80 6.74 -20.27
C PHE A 565 -23.99 7.28 -21.09
N ASN A 566 -24.58 8.37 -20.60
CA ASN A 566 -25.66 9.10 -21.26
C ASN A 566 -25.06 10.28 -22.01
N ARG A 567 -24.74 10.05 -23.29
CA ARG A 567 -24.13 11.05 -24.17
C ARG A 567 -25.05 12.27 -24.37
N GLY A 568 -24.43 13.43 -24.52
CA GLY A 568 -25.07 14.70 -24.84
C GLY A 568 -24.69 15.20 -26.24
N ASN A 569 -24.41 16.50 -26.33
CA ASN A 569 -23.86 17.13 -27.53
C ASN A 569 -22.47 16.58 -27.87
N ALA A 570 -21.97 16.91 -29.07
CA ALA A 570 -20.61 16.59 -29.46
C ALA A 570 -19.60 17.27 -28.51
N ILE A 571 -18.61 16.50 -28.07
CA ILE A 571 -17.51 16.97 -27.23
C ILE A 571 -16.55 17.76 -28.10
N ILE A 572 -16.23 18.98 -27.70
CA ILE A 572 -15.31 19.86 -28.42
C ILE A 572 -13.90 19.62 -27.90
N VAL A 573 -12.95 19.37 -28.80
CA VAL A 573 -11.51 19.31 -28.51
C VAL A 573 -10.88 20.52 -29.18
N ASN A 574 -10.43 21.49 -28.40
CA ASN A 574 -10.04 22.82 -28.91
C ASN A 574 -8.60 23.23 -28.56
N TYR A 575 -7.74 22.32 -28.10
CA TYR A 575 -6.32 22.61 -27.94
C TYR A 575 -5.74 23.11 -29.27
N SER A 576 -5.14 24.30 -29.24
CA SER A 576 -4.70 25.04 -30.45
C SER A 576 -3.19 25.01 -30.68
N GLY A 577 -2.43 24.28 -29.86
CA GLY A 577 -0.98 24.16 -29.98
C GLY A 577 -0.52 23.28 -31.14
N ALA A 578 0.80 23.21 -31.31
CA ALA A 578 1.46 22.53 -32.43
C ALA A 578 2.29 21.30 -32.04
N THR A 579 2.56 21.13 -30.75
CA THR A 579 3.45 20.08 -30.23
C THR A 579 2.70 19.17 -29.29
N GLY A 580 3.15 17.92 -29.15
CA GLY A 580 2.53 16.93 -28.26
C GLY A 580 1.50 16.06 -28.99
N THR A 581 1.00 15.06 -28.28
CA THR A 581 -0.07 14.17 -28.75
C THR A 581 -1.22 14.18 -27.75
N ARG A 582 -2.43 14.46 -28.22
CA ARG A 582 -3.65 14.28 -27.42
C ARG A 582 -4.35 12.98 -27.81
N SER A 583 -4.67 12.15 -26.82
CA SER A 583 -5.39 10.89 -27.03
C SER A 583 -6.84 10.98 -26.58
N ILE A 584 -7.74 10.45 -27.41
CA ILE A 584 -9.18 10.42 -27.18
C ILE A 584 -9.63 8.96 -27.21
N GLU A 585 -10.01 8.45 -26.05
CA GLU A 585 -10.23 7.02 -25.81
C GLU A 585 -11.60 6.77 -25.13
N PRO A 586 -12.74 6.90 -25.84
CA PRO A 586 -14.07 6.67 -25.26
C PRO A 586 -14.41 5.21 -24.93
N GLY A 587 -13.47 4.29 -25.13
CA GLY A 587 -13.72 2.85 -25.04
C GLY A 587 -14.63 2.33 -26.17
N PHE A 588 -14.88 1.03 -26.20
CA PHE A 588 -15.74 0.39 -27.21
C PHE A 588 -17.21 0.35 -26.74
N LEU A 589 -17.82 1.52 -26.63
CA LEU A 589 -19.26 1.67 -26.32
C LEU A 589 -20.14 1.30 -27.53
N ALA A 590 -21.37 0.83 -27.27
CA ALA A 590 -22.36 0.58 -28.30
C ALA A 590 -22.85 1.88 -28.98
N GLU A 591 -23.44 1.77 -30.18
CA GLU A 591 -23.92 2.92 -30.98
C GLU A 591 -24.83 3.87 -30.20
N ALA A 592 -25.65 3.38 -29.27
CA ALA A 592 -26.56 4.21 -28.47
C ALA A 592 -25.82 5.14 -27.49
N SER A 593 -24.61 4.77 -27.07
CA SER A 593 -23.84 5.47 -26.03
C SER A 593 -22.55 6.09 -26.56
N ALA A 594 -22.05 5.69 -27.74
CA ALA A 594 -20.81 6.23 -28.28
C ALA A 594 -20.86 7.77 -28.40
N PRO A 595 -19.89 8.53 -27.86
CA PRO A 595 -19.87 10.00 -27.96
C PRO A 595 -19.47 10.49 -29.35
N SER A 596 -19.88 11.72 -29.70
CA SER A 596 -19.33 12.43 -30.85
C SER A 596 -18.22 13.37 -30.41
N PHE A 597 -17.18 13.55 -31.24
CA PHE A 597 -16.12 14.52 -30.99
C PHE A 597 -15.92 15.45 -32.18
N ASN A 598 -15.74 16.74 -31.87
CA ASN A 598 -15.36 17.79 -32.79
C ASN A 598 -13.96 18.28 -32.43
N ILE A 599 -12.97 17.93 -33.23
CA ILE A 599 -11.58 18.35 -33.11
C ILE A 599 -11.43 19.64 -33.91
N THR A 600 -11.45 20.78 -33.21
CA THR A 600 -11.75 22.10 -33.82
C THR A 600 -10.55 23.02 -34.01
N ALA A 601 -9.39 22.68 -33.44
CA ALA A 601 -8.18 23.50 -33.50
C ALA A 601 -6.92 22.65 -33.33
N GLY A 602 -5.76 23.24 -33.61
CA GLY A 602 -4.44 22.65 -33.38
C GLY A 602 -3.74 22.16 -34.64
N THR A 603 -2.43 22.00 -34.50
CA THR A 603 -1.51 21.40 -35.50
C THR A 603 -0.67 20.27 -34.89
N ASP A 604 -0.99 19.89 -33.66
CA ASP A 604 -0.45 18.78 -32.90
C ASP A 604 -0.86 17.41 -33.47
N THR A 605 -0.48 16.33 -32.78
CA THR A 605 -0.91 14.99 -33.13
C THR A 605 -2.16 14.59 -32.33
N VAL A 606 -3.15 14.02 -32.98
CA VAL A 606 -4.37 13.49 -32.34
C VAL A 606 -4.43 12.00 -32.53
N LEU A 607 -4.53 11.28 -31.42
CA LEU A 607 -4.79 9.86 -31.37
C LEU A 607 -6.25 9.65 -31.04
N VAL A 608 -6.97 8.86 -31.85
CA VAL A 608 -8.35 8.48 -31.57
C VAL A 608 -8.46 6.95 -31.60
N TYR A 609 -8.95 6.38 -30.49
CA TYR A 609 -9.04 4.93 -30.29
C TYR A 609 -10.36 4.58 -29.59
N GLY A 610 -11.04 3.51 -30.03
CA GLY A 610 -12.34 3.11 -29.47
C GLY A 610 -13.53 3.46 -30.38
N ALA A 611 -14.72 3.62 -29.79
CA ALA A 611 -15.97 3.77 -30.53
C ALA A 611 -16.55 5.19 -30.46
N PHE A 612 -16.91 5.72 -31.63
CA PHE A 612 -17.37 7.09 -31.83
C PHE A 612 -18.72 7.09 -32.52
N LEU A 613 -19.62 8.01 -32.14
CA LEU A 613 -20.78 8.32 -32.95
C LEU A 613 -20.33 9.14 -34.16
N ASN A 614 -19.96 10.41 -34.00
CA ASN A 614 -19.38 11.21 -35.08
C ASN A 614 -17.95 11.62 -34.74
N LEU A 615 -17.11 11.72 -35.77
CA LEU A 615 -15.79 12.33 -35.70
C LEU A 615 -15.71 13.46 -36.72
N ASP A 616 -15.55 14.68 -36.23
CA ASP A 616 -15.43 15.87 -37.06
C ASP A 616 -14.11 16.59 -36.75
N PHE A 617 -13.28 16.76 -37.76
CA PHE A 617 -12.00 17.46 -37.64
C PHE A 617 -12.03 18.88 -38.23
N THR A 618 -13.21 19.43 -38.51
CA THR A 618 -13.36 20.79 -39.05
C THR A 618 -12.64 21.82 -38.17
N GLY A 619 -11.62 22.48 -38.73
CA GLY A 619 -10.78 23.47 -38.03
C GLY A 619 -9.44 22.93 -37.54
N PHE A 620 -9.23 21.61 -37.55
CA PHE A 620 -7.94 20.97 -37.25
C PHE A 620 -7.04 20.87 -38.49
N SER A 621 -5.72 20.99 -38.30
CA SER A 621 -4.72 20.93 -39.39
C SER A 621 -3.46 20.14 -39.01
N GLY A 622 -3.52 19.38 -37.93
CA GLY A 622 -2.40 18.55 -37.47
C GLY A 622 -2.43 17.13 -38.04
N THR A 623 -1.84 16.21 -37.28
CA THR A 623 -1.70 14.81 -37.66
C THR A 623 -2.72 13.94 -36.95
N LEU A 624 -3.50 13.13 -37.70
CA LEU A 624 -4.26 12.03 -37.13
C LEU A 624 -3.35 10.80 -37.03
N ALA A 625 -2.97 10.47 -35.79
CA ALA A 625 -2.21 9.27 -35.49
C ALA A 625 -3.07 8.02 -35.64
N ASP A 626 -2.34 6.92 -35.75
CA ASP A 626 -2.88 5.64 -36.16
C ASP A 626 -3.18 4.72 -34.96
N TRP A 627 -4.48 4.46 -34.76
CA TRP A 627 -5.01 3.45 -33.83
C TRP A 627 -6.34 2.90 -34.37
N PRO A 628 -6.74 1.67 -33.99
CA PRO A 628 -8.01 1.10 -34.42
C PRO A 628 -9.20 1.87 -33.83
N ARG A 629 -10.24 2.07 -34.65
CA ARG A 629 -11.41 2.87 -34.26
C ARG A 629 -12.68 2.39 -34.94
N THR A 630 -13.79 2.53 -34.24
CA THR A 630 -15.13 2.24 -34.74
C THR A 630 -15.93 3.53 -34.85
N ILE A 631 -16.54 3.79 -36.00
CA ILE A 631 -17.36 4.98 -36.26
C ILE A 631 -18.77 4.51 -36.62
N TYR A 632 -19.76 4.90 -35.81
CA TYR A 632 -21.17 4.60 -36.06
C TYR A 632 -21.86 5.67 -36.91
N GLY A 633 -21.30 6.87 -36.99
CA GLY A 633 -21.88 8.06 -37.59
C GLY A 633 -21.04 8.63 -38.72
N ASN A 634 -21.00 9.96 -38.80
CA ASN A 634 -20.28 10.67 -39.85
C ASN A 634 -18.78 10.81 -39.50
N LEU A 635 -17.95 10.80 -40.53
CA LEU A 635 -16.53 11.17 -40.45
C LEU A 635 -16.29 12.39 -41.33
N ILE A 636 -15.73 13.46 -40.77
CA ILE A 636 -15.31 14.67 -41.51
C ILE A 636 -13.83 14.91 -41.25
N ILE A 637 -13.01 14.78 -42.28
CA ILE A 637 -11.58 15.13 -42.26
C ILE A 637 -11.41 16.55 -42.78
N ALA A 638 -10.56 17.37 -42.16
CA ALA A 638 -10.25 18.70 -42.65
C ALA A 638 -9.16 18.66 -43.74
N SER A 639 -9.25 19.57 -44.72
CA SER A 639 -8.38 19.60 -45.91
C SER A 639 -6.89 19.83 -45.62
N GLY A 640 -6.54 20.34 -44.44
CA GLY A 640 -5.16 20.62 -44.03
C GLY A 640 -4.50 19.55 -43.16
N MET A 641 -5.16 18.40 -42.93
CA MET A 641 -4.66 17.37 -42.04
C MET A 641 -3.63 16.44 -42.70
N THR A 642 -2.75 15.88 -41.88
CA THR A 642 -1.93 14.70 -42.24
C THR A 642 -2.54 13.45 -41.59
N ILE A 643 -2.59 12.34 -42.33
CA ILE A 643 -3.00 11.03 -41.80
C ILE A 643 -1.80 10.10 -41.90
N THR A 644 -1.43 9.45 -40.80
CA THR A 644 -0.34 8.48 -40.78
C THR A 644 -0.78 7.16 -41.42
N ALA A 645 0.01 6.66 -42.38
CA ALA A 645 -0.21 5.36 -43.04
C ALA A 645 -0.13 4.17 -42.06
N THR A 646 -0.98 3.15 -42.24
CA THR A 646 -1.11 2.07 -41.25
C THR A 646 -1.76 0.75 -41.71
N SER A 647 -1.57 -0.31 -40.92
CA SER A 647 -2.36 -1.57 -40.92
C SER A 647 -3.55 -1.63 -39.95
N GLN A 648 -3.80 -0.62 -39.10
CA GLN A 648 -4.92 -0.62 -38.14
C GLN A 648 -6.24 -0.32 -38.83
N VAL A 649 -7.29 -1.05 -38.46
CA VAL A 649 -8.59 -0.98 -39.12
C VAL A 649 -9.44 0.16 -38.56
N THR A 650 -10.02 0.96 -39.46
CA THR A 650 -11.17 1.81 -39.16
C THR A 650 -12.46 1.10 -39.57
N THR A 651 -13.31 0.80 -38.59
CA THR A 651 -14.58 0.09 -38.81
C THR A 651 -15.74 1.08 -38.87
N PHE A 652 -16.52 1.06 -39.95
CA PHE A 652 -17.78 1.81 -40.01
C PHE A 652 -18.95 0.88 -39.67
N ALA A 653 -19.51 1.02 -38.46
CA ALA A 653 -20.41 0.02 -37.86
C ALA A 653 -21.85 0.50 -37.65
N ALA A 654 -22.29 1.55 -38.37
CA ALA A 654 -23.63 2.13 -38.25
C ALA A 654 -24.72 1.06 -38.44
N THR A 655 -25.67 0.97 -37.50
CA THR A 655 -26.78 0.01 -37.60
C THR A 655 -28.06 0.61 -38.20
N SER A 656 -28.09 1.93 -38.41
CA SER A 656 -29.25 2.61 -39.00
C SER A 656 -28.86 3.90 -39.75
N GLY A 657 -29.66 4.28 -40.74
CA GLY A 657 -29.54 5.53 -41.49
C GLY A 657 -28.29 5.65 -42.38
N THR A 658 -28.31 6.60 -43.32
CA THR A 658 -27.15 6.91 -44.17
C THR A 658 -26.13 7.73 -43.40
N LYS A 659 -24.85 7.35 -43.49
CA LYS A 659 -23.72 8.07 -42.91
C LYS A 659 -22.79 8.60 -44.00
N THR A 660 -22.12 9.71 -43.71
CA THR A 660 -21.28 10.43 -44.68
C THR A 660 -19.83 10.41 -44.23
N ILE A 661 -18.93 10.08 -45.16
CA ILE A 661 -17.49 10.23 -45.01
C ILE A 661 -17.05 11.39 -45.92
N THR A 662 -16.50 12.44 -45.32
CA THR A 662 -15.99 13.62 -46.02
C THR A 662 -14.49 13.67 -45.87
N SER A 663 -13.74 13.34 -46.94
CA SER A 663 -12.27 13.32 -46.90
C SER A 663 -11.63 14.69 -47.16
N ASN A 664 -12.37 15.62 -47.79
CA ASN A 664 -11.87 16.93 -48.21
C ASN A 664 -10.54 16.88 -48.98
N GLY A 665 -10.34 15.84 -49.79
CA GLY A 665 -9.15 15.63 -50.61
C GLY A 665 -7.95 15.01 -49.89
N VAL A 666 -8.07 14.70 -48.59
CA VAL A 666 -7.05 13.98 -47.82
C VAL A 666 -7.15 12.47 -48.08
N THR A 667 -6.00 11.81 -48.27
CA THR A 667 -5.96 10.35 -48.44
C THR A 667 -6.18 9.66 -47.10
N LEU A 668 -7.18 8.79 -47.02
CA LEU A 668 -7.42 7.92 -45.87
C LEU A 668 -6.51 6.68 -45.99
N ASP A 669 -5.28 6.79 -45.48
CA ASP A 669 -4.26 5.74 -45.63
C ASP A 669 -4.32 4.68 -44.52
N PHE A 670 -5.47 4.02 -44.41
CA PHE A 670 -5.73 2.94 -43.45
C PHE A 670 -6.76 1.95 -43.98
N PRO A 671 -6.72 0.67 -43.56
CA PRO A 671 -7.77 -0.29 -43.85
C PRO A 671 -9.14 0.17 -43.34
N ILE A 672 -10.18 -0.07 -44.15
CA ILE A 672 -11.57 0.24 -43.82
C ILE A 672 -12.40 -1.05 -43.91
N THR A 673 -13.27 -1.29 -42.92
CA THR A 673 -14.23 -2.41 -42.92
C THR A 673 -15.65 -1.96 -42.62
#